data_AF-A0A1M3G016-F1
#
_entry.id   AF-A0A1M3G016-F1
#
_cell.length_a   1.000
_cell.length_b   1.000
_cell.length_c   1.000
_cell.angle_alpha   90.00
_cell.angle_beta   90.00
_cell.angle_gamma   90.00
#
_symmetry.space_group_name_H-M   'P 1'
#
loop_
_entity.id
_entity.type
_entity.pdbx_description
1 polymer ?
#
loop_
_entity_poly.entity_id
_entity_poly.type
_entity_poly.pdbx_seq_one_letter_code
_entity_poly.pdbx_strand_id
1 'polypeptide(L)'
;MQLLLWVSLFLLYKPASAQTVVKGIVTGNKSKPVYGVSISIKDSYDGATTDSLGRFSFTTAETGEQLLQATAVGYKPFSQLLKLQGQPITLTIALKEEVTELQAVVITAGTFEASDKKRASAVLDPLDIVTTASANGDITGALKTLPGAQTVGESEGLFVRGGTAAETKTFIDGTLVNNFFFSSVPNIAQFSRFSPFIFKGTVFSTGGYSALYGQALSSALILESIDLPERSTASLGVSVLSANAGYQHLAKNKKSSWGASYGYTNLALAFAVIKQRQDYSRAPAYHNADANFRIKTSATGMLKYYGYFSSSKLAFTTPSIDSLGYYDRFSIGNTNHYHNLSWRENVGRRWKVQLGVSYTNNKDDINSHMQDEDKKEVSLDGLEAKKFALDSRGNYFNAKMVWDRRLRGLSAFRFGAEYNYAKDDIRYQDYSGTPYPSQLRDDVTSVFAEGDIYITNVLAAKAGLRMEHSSILDKNNLAPRLSLAYKLGKGTQASVAYGIFYQNPERRYLPAAQPLTFMQATHYIAQFQRVVNQQSFRAEIFYKKYDNLVKSGFVNYRETAVNNAGYGDAKGIEFFWRDKKTIKSLDYWISYSYLDTKRDFLTFPYAITPNFAAKHTGSLVVKKFVQSWKMNLNTAYNFASGRPYYNIGYDPATSQYQFTDRGHVPDYHNVSFAINYLPFIGKKNPKSYPVWVLQVSNIFNIRQVYGYQYSYNGLRKQEVVPTSRMFVFIGCFISFGVDRSDEVMNNAL
;
A
#
# COMPACT_ATOMS: atom_id res chain seq x y z
N MET A 1 25.34 97.82 5.24
CA MET A 1 24.65 97.27 4.04
C MET A 1 24.90 95.77 3.81
N GLN A 2 25.77 95.08 4.57
CA GLN A 2 26.02 93.63 4.43
C GLN A 2 25.14 92.72 5.34
N LEU A 3 24.49 93.26 6.38
CA LEU A 3 23.67 92.46 7.29
C LEU A 3 22.23 92.22 6.77
N LEU A 4 21.72 93.10 5.90
CA LEU A 4 20.37 92.97 5.30
C LEU A 4 20.32 91.95 4.15
N LEU A 5 21.45 91.63 3.52
CA LEU A 5 21.53 90.62 2.45
C LEU A 5 21.54 89.17 2.97
N TRP A 6 21.90 88.96 4.24
CA TRP A 6 21.88 87.64 4.88
C TRP A 6 20.50 87.28 5.46
N VAL A 7 19.68 88.28 5.81
CA VAL A 7 18.31 88.07 6.31
C VAL A 7 17.31 87.84 5.18
N SER A 8 17.54 88.40 3.98
CA SER A 8 16.69 88.13 2.81
C SER A 8 16.94 86.76 2.17
N LEU A 9 18.07 86.10 2.44
CA LEU A 9 18.40 84.77 1.90
C LEU A 9 17.79 83.61 2.72
N PHE A 10 17.29 83.87 3.93
CA PHE A 10 16.65 82.87 4.81
C PHE A 10 15.13 82.80 4.68
N LEU A 11 14.49 83.70 3.92
CA LEU A 11 13.02 83.81 3.80
C LEU A 11 12.42 83.15 2.55
N LEU A 12 13.20 82.36 1.78
CA LEU A 12 12.75 81.65 0.57
C LEU A 12 12.76 80.11 0.66
N TYR A 13 12.90 79.54 1.87
CA TYR A 13 12.67 78.11 2.06
C TYR A 13 11.16 77.80 2.07
N LYS A 14 10.58 77.56 0.89
CA LYS A 14 9.35 76.76 0.81
C LYS A 14 9.71 75.31 1.14
N PRO A 15 9.16 74.69 2.20
CA PRO A 15 9.31 73.26 2.39
C PRO A 15 8.54 72.56 1.28
N ALA A 16 9.25 72.13 0.24
CA ALA A 16 8.72 71.18 -0.72
C ALA A 16 8.58 69.83 -0.01
N SER A 17 7.43 69.58 0.63
CA SER A 17 7.03 68.22 1.00
C SER A 17 6.66 67.48 -0.29
N ALA A 18 7.67 67.06 -1.04
CA ALA A 18 7.52 66.17 -2.20
C ALA A 18 7.28 64.71 -1.77
N GLN A 19 7.37 64.44 -0.47
CA GLN A 19 7.23 63.11 0.10
C GLN A 19 5.75 62.74 0.29
N THR A 20 5.33 61.66 -0.35
CA THR A 20 3.99 61.09 -0.17
C THR A 20 4.00 60.11 0.99
N VAL A 21 3.11 60.28 1.98
CA VAL A 21 2.93 59.29 3.06
C VAL A 21 1.89 58.26 2.62
N VAL A 22 2.27 56.98 2.58
CA VAL A 22 1.37 55.87 2.29
C VAL A 22 1.15 55.07 3.57
N LYS A 23 -0.10 55.03 4.04
CA LYS A 23 -0.48 54.29 5.25
C LYS A 23 -1.71 53.44 5.03
N GLY A 24 -1.98 52.48 5.90
CA GLY A 24 -3.14 51.65 5.74
C GLY A 24 -3.21 50.47 6.70
N ILE A 25 -4.18 49.60 6.43
CA ILE A 25 -4.34 48.33 7.12
C ILE A 25 -4.40 47.19 6.11
N VAL A 26 -3.76 46.07 6.44
CA VAL A 26 -3.83 44.83 5.68
C VAL A 26 -4.64 43.80 6.47
N THR A 27 -5.66 43.27 5.81
CA THR A 27 -6.55 42.25 6.35
C THR A 27 -6.52 40.99 5.49
N GLY A 28 -6.76 39.84 6.11
CA GLY A 28 -6.90 38.54 5.46
C GLY A 28 -8.36 38.10 5.40
N ASN A 29 -8.59 36.79 5.39
CA ASN A 29 -9.94 36.24 5.45
C ASN A 29 -10.67 36.66 6.75
N LYS A 30 -11.98 36.98 6.62
CA LYS A 30 -12.85 37.43 7.72
C LYS A 30 -12.35 38.70 8.43
N SER A 31 -11.71 39.61 7.69
CA SER A 31 -11.23 40.91 8.19
C SER A 31 -10.20 40.82 9.33
N LYS A 32 -9.53 39.68 9.50
CA LYS A 32 -8.47 39.54 10.49
C LYS A 32 -7.22 40.32 10.04
N PRO A 33 -6.58 41.10 10.93
CA PRO A 33 -5.33 41.78 10.58
C PRO A 33 -4.23 40.76 10.25
N VAL A 34 -3.41 41.08 9.25
CA VAL A 34 -2.28 40.23 8.85
C VAL A 34 -0.98 40.91 9.28
N TYR A 35 -0.26 40.26 10.19
CA TYR A 35 1.05 40.70 10.68
C TYR A 35 2.16 40.32 9.68
N GLY A 36 3.20 41.16 9.58
CA GLY A 36 4.42 40.83 8.85
C GLY A 36 4.28 40.86 7.33
N VAL A 37 3.30 41.59 6.79
CA VAL A 37 3.14 41.78 5.34
C VAL A 37 4.17 42.80 4.87
N SER A 38 5.01 42.42 3.92
CA SER A 38 5.95 43.33 3.26
C SER A 38 5.21 44.13 2.19
N ILE A 39 5.20 45.45 2.34
CA ILE A 39 4.56 46.39 1.44
C ILE A 39 5.63 47.27 0.85
N SER A 40 5.73 47.34 -0.47
CA SER A 40 6.75 48.14 -1.14
C SER A 40 6.25 48.71 -2.46
N ILE A 41 6.86 49.80 -2.90
CA ILE A 41 6.72 50.25 -4.29
C ILE A 41 7.63 49.39 -5.16
N LYS A 42 7.11 48.90 -6.28
CA LYS A 42 7.88 48.08 -7.22
C LYS A 42 9.06 48.90 -7.75
N ASP A 43 10.24 48.28 -7.79
CA ASP A 43 11.49 48.88 -8.28
C ASP A 43 12.02 50.04 -7.40
N SER A 44 11.51 50.18 -6.17
CA SER A 44 11.99 51.12 -5.15
C SER A 44 12.26 50.40 -3.81
N TYR A 45 13.09 51.01 -2.95
CA TYR A 45 13.31 50.54 -1.58
C TYR A 45 12.25 51.05 -0.59
N ASP A 46 11.37 51.95 -1.04
CA ASP A 46 10.34 52.56 -0.22
C ASP A 46 9.22 51.56 0.11
N GLY A 47 9.02 51.32 1.40
CA GLY A 47 8.06 50.35 1.89
C GLY A 47 7.97 50.27 3.41
N ALA A 48 7.05 49.43 3.90
CA ALA A 48 6.89 49.12 5.32
C ALA A 48 6.48 47.65 5.51
N THR A 49 6.63 47.16 6.74
CA THR A 49 6.04 45.89 7.16
C THR A 49 4.86 46.15 8.10
N THR A 50 3.80 45.34 8.01
CA THR A 50 2.64 45.52 8.89
C THR A 50 2.93 45.11 10.34
N ASP A 51 2.37 45.88 11.29
CA ASP A 51 2.37 45.58 12.71
C ASP A 51 1.35 44.49 13.10
N SER A 52 1.28 44.15 14.39
CA SER A 52 0.40 43.09 14.93
C SER A 52 -1.09 43.36 14.72
N LEU A 53 -1.47 44.62 14.46
CA LEU A 53 -2.82 45.06 14.12
C LEU A 53 -3.01 45.20 12.60
N GLY A 54 -2.05 44.75 11.79
CA GLY A 54 -2.07 44.80 10.34
C GLY A 54 -1.82 46.18 9.77
N ARG A 55 -1.42 47.17 10.57
CA ARG A 55 -1.23 48.55 10.13
C ARG A 55 0.16 48.75 9.54
N PHE A 56 0.27 49.61 8.55
CA PHE A 56 1.55 50.01 7.95
C PHE A 56 1.56 51.51 7.67
N SER A 57 2.75 52.08 7.63
CA SER A 57 2.99 53.46 7.20
C SER A 57 4.42 53.60 6.73
N PHE A 58 4.63 54.19 5.56
CA PHE A 58 5.94 54.62 5.08
C PHE A 58 5.81 55.90 4.27
N THR A 59 6.95 56.53 4.04
CA THR A 59 7.06 57.75 3.25
C THR A 59 7.89 57.45 2.02
N THR A 60 7.50 58.01 0.87
CA THR A 60 8.21 57.81 -0.39
C THR A 60 8.45 59.14 -1.10
N ALA A 61 9.61 59.25 -1.77
CA ALA A 61 9.93 60.37 -2.64
C ALA A 61 9.55 60.11 -4.11
N GLU A 62 9.07 58.90 -4.42
CA GLU A 62 8.61 58.53 -5.76
C GLU A 62 7.38 59.37 -6.17
N THR A 63 7.29 59.69 -7.46
CA THR A 63 6.21 60.50 -8.02
C THR A 63 5.57 59.80 -9.22
N GLY A 64 4.35 60.21 -9.58
CA GLY A 64 3.64 59.67 -10.74
C GLY A 64 2.91 58.35 -10.45
N GLU A 65 2.67 57.57 -11.50
CA GLU A 65 2.02 56.26 -11.38
C GLU A 65 3.02 55.19 -10.94
N GLN A 66 2.84 54.66 -9.73
CA GLN A 66 3.72 53.67 -9.11
C GLN A 66 2.92 52.42 -8.73
N LEU A 67 3.53 51.24 -8.87
CA LEU A 67 2.87 49.98 -8.50
C LEU A 67 3.22 49.59 -7.06
N LEU A 68 2.25 49.66 -6.16
CA LEU A 68 2.38 49.10 -4.82
C LEU A 68 2.25 47.58 -4.86
N GLN A 69 3.12 46.87 -4.16
CA GLN A 69 3.04 45.43 -3.94
C GLN A 69 2.92 45.12 -2.45
N ALA A 70 2.09 44.15 -2.11
CA ALA A 70 2.02 43.58 -0.78
C ALA A 70 2.22 42.06 -0.87
N THR A 71 3.19 41.55 -0.12
CA THR A 71 3.56 40.13 -0.10
C THR A 71 3.62 39.61 1.32
N ALA A 72 3.07 38.41 1.54
CA ALA A 72 3.11 37.73 2.81
C ALA A 72 3.14 36.22 2.58
N VAL A 73 3.85 35.49 3.44
CA VAL A 73 3.91 34.03 3.38
C VAL A 73 2.51 33.45 3.57
N GLY A 74 2.06 32.60 2.64
CA GLY A 74 0.73 31.98 2.68
C GLY A 74 -0.40 32.84 2.08
N TYR A 75 -0.08 33.96 1.45
CA TYR A 75 -1.04 34.82 0.75
C TYR A 75 -0.59 35.09 -0.69
N LYS A 76 -1.57 35.34 -1.56
CA LYS A 76 -1.28 35.78 -2.92
C LYS A 76 -0.67 37.18 -2.91
N PRO A 77 0.35 37.46 -3.73
CA PRO A 77 0.82 38.82 -3.94
C PRO A 77 -0.34 39.72 -4.39
N PHE A 78 -0.45 40.87 -3.75
CA PHE A 78 -1.38 41.93 -4.12
C PHE A 78 -0.61 43.03 -4.83
N SER A 79 -1.19 43.58 -5.90
CA SER A 79 -0.63 44.74 -6.59
C SER A 79 -1.73 45.76 -6.86
N GLN A 80 -1.44 47.03 -6.62
CA GLN A 80 -2.34 48.14 -6.91
C GLN A 80 -1.54 49.33 -7.44
N LEU A 81 -2.03 49.95 -8.52
CA LEU A 81 -1.45 51.18 -9.05
C LEU A 81 -1.84 52.36 -8.14
N LEU A 82 -0.86 53.18 -7.76
CA LEU A 82 -1.01 54.39 -6.96
C LEU A 82 -0.55 55.61 -7.77
N LYS A 83 -1.27 56.72 -7.67
CA LYS A 83 -0.81 58.04 -8.16
C LYS A 83 -0.22 58.82 -7.00
N LEU A 84 1.10 58.98 -6.99
CA LEU A 84 1.83 59.71 -5.95
C LEU A 84 1.94 61.18 -6.36
N GLN A 85 1.16 62.04 -5.71
CA GLN A 85 1.03 63.48 -6.00
C GLN A 85 1.42 64.36 -4.79
N GLY A 86 2.13 63.82 -3.81
CA GLY A 86 2.53 64.54 -2.59
C GLY A 86 1.44 64.64 -1.52
N GLN A 87 0.26 64.03 -1.73
CA GLN A 87 -0.83 63.97 -0.75
C GLN A 87 -0.85 62.62 -0.01
N PRO A 88 -1.12 62.56 1.30
CA PRO A 88 -1.20 61.31 2.04
C PRO A 88 -2.25 60.33 1.47
N ILE A 89 -1.86 59.08 1.27
CA ILE A 89 -2.72 58.01 0.74
C ILE A 89 -3.01 57.02 1.87
N THR A 90 -4.30 56.71 2.09
CA THR A 90 -4.72 55.68 3.04
C THR A 90 -5.32 54.49 2.28
N LEU A 91 -4.83 53.28 2.55
CA LEU A 91 -5.22 52.06 1.86
C LEU A 91 -5.81 51.02 2.81
N THR A 92 -6.77 50.24 2.30
CA THR A 92 -7.22 49.00 2.93
C THR A 92 -6.93 47.86 1.97
N ILE A 93 -5.96 47.02 2.31
CA ILE A 93 -5.54 45.90 1.46
C ILE A 93 -6.14 44.62 2.02
N ALA A 94 -6.90 43.90 1.19
CA ALA A 94 -7.45 42.59 1.54
C ALA A 94 -6.66 41.49 0.82
N LEU A 95 -5.76 40.82 1.54
CA LEU A 95 -4.98 39.71 1.01
C LEU A 95 -5.80 38.43 0.94
N LYS A 96 -5.70 37.74 -0.20
CA LYS A 96 -6.33 36.42 -0.40
C LYS A 96 -5.31 35.35 -0.02
N GLU A 97 -5.68 34.48 0.92
CA GLU A 97 -4.85 33.32 1.28
C GLU A 97 -4.53 32.48 0.03
N GLU A 98 -3.29 31.99 -0.02
CA GLU A 98 -2.85 31.02 -1.00
C GLU A 98 -2.79 29.63 -0.37
N VAL A 99 -3.43 28.67 -1.02
CA VAL A 99 -3.38 27.28 -0.57
C VAL A 99 -2.02 26.70 -0.94
N THR A 100 -1.20 26.41 0.06
CA THR A 100 0.16 25.85 -0.09
C THR A 100 0.24 24.44 0.44
N GLU A 101 1.06 23.59 -0.19
CA GLU A 101 1.22 22.17 0.16
C GLU A 101 1.67 22.00 1.63
N LEU A 102 2.53 22.91 2.11
CA LEU A 102 3.01 22.95 3.49
C LEU A 102 1.95 23.34 4.54
N GLN A 103 0.77 23.83 4.15
CA GLN A 103 -0.28 24.21 5.10
C GLN A 103 -1.62 23.51 4.86
N ALA A 104 -1.90 23.06 3.64
CA ALA A 104 -3.19 22.48 3.31
C ALA A 104 -3.44 21.14 4.00
N VAL A 105 -4.73 20.86 4.22
CA VAL A 105 -5.23 19.56 4.66
C VAL A 105 -5.00 18.50 3.56
N VAL A 106 -4.66 17.26 3.93
CA VAL A 106 -4.42 16.18 2.94
C VAL A 106 -5.63 15.26 2.91
N ILE A 107 -6.03 14.78 1.73
CA ILE A 107 -7.18 13.88 1.57
C ILE A 107 -6.71 12.43 1.70
N THR A 108 -6.74 11.86 2.91
CA THR A 108 -6.17 10.53 3.22
C THR A 108 -7.15 9.55 3.88
N ALA A 109 -8.46 9.77 3.77
CA ALA A 109 -9.45 8.93 4.44
C ALA A 109 -9.28 7.45 4.05
N GLY A 110 -9.03 6.57 5.02
CA GLY A 110 -8.83 5.14 4.77
C GLY A 110 -7.48 4.78 4.14
N THR A 111 -6.53 5.72 4.02
CA THR A 111 -5.21 5.48 3.41
C THR A 111 -4.06 5.72 4.39
N PHE A 112 -3.07 4.84 4.36
CA PHE A 112 -1.72 5.11 4.84
C PHE A 112 -0.92 5.64 3.65
N GLU A 113 -0.89 6.97 3.47
CA GLU A 113 -0.30 7.62 2.29
C GLU A 113 0.85 8.57 2.64
N ALA A 114 1.82 8.65 1.72
CA ALA A 114 2.91 9.60 1.73
C ALA A 114 2.61 10.74 0.73
N SER A 115 1.69 11.66 1.06
CA SER A 115 1.49 12.85 0.21
C SER A 115 2.73 13.77 0.19
N ASP A 116 3.63 13.61 1.16
CA ASP A 116 4.89 14.34 1.26
C ASP A 116 5.88 13.50 2.08
N LYS A 117 7.11 13.25 1.60
CA LYS A 117 8.11 12.44 2.34
C LYS A 117 8.35 12.95 3.77
N LYS A 118 8.14 14.24 4.02
CA LYS A 118 8.26 14.88 5.35
C LYS A 118 7.04 14.68 6.27
N ARG A 119 5.93 14.17 5.74
CA ARG A 119 4.65 13.96 6.46
C ARG A 119 4.24 12.48 6.55
N ALA A 120 4.93 11.61 5.83
CA ALA A 120 4.65 10.19 5.67
C ALA A 120 5.04 9.31 6.87
N SER A 121 4.85 9.77 8.11
CA SER A 121 5.22 8.98 9.31
C SER A 121 4.42 7.68 9.47
N ALA A 122 3.27 7.56 8.80
CA ALA A 122 2.40 6.37 8.85
C ALA A 122 2.68 5.35 7.72
N VAL A 123 3.58 5.65 6.77
CA VAL A 123 3.93 4.75 5.66
C VAL A 123 5.16 3.93 6.02
N LEU A 124 5.12 2.62 5.76
CA LEU A 124 6.28 1.75 5.90
C LEU A 124 7.22 1.98 4.70
N ASP A 125 8.43 2.46 4.98
CA ASP A 125 9.50 2.51 4.00
C ASP A 125 10.10 1.10 3.76
N PRO A 126 10.95 0.89 2.72
CA PRO A 126 11.55 -0.42 2.49
C PRO A 126 12.38 -0.94 3.68
N LEU A 127 13.03 -0.05 4.44
CA LEU A 127 13.78 -0.45 5.62
C LEU A 127 12.82 -0.91 6.72
N ASP A 128 11.66 -0.28 6.85
CA ASP A 128 10.63 -0.62 7.81
C ASP A 128 10.12 -2.03 7.58
N ILE A 129 9.90 -2.39 6.31
CA ILE A 129 9.45 -3.71 5.90
C ILE A 129 10.47 -4.78 6.30
N VAL A 130 11.74 -4.61 5.93
CA VAL A 130 12.76 -5.64 6.17
C VAL A 130 13.25 -5.72 7.61
N THR A 131 13.06 -4.66 8.40
CA THR A 131 13.47 -4.63 9.83
C THR A 131 12.32 -4.97 10.79
N THR A 132 11.09 -5.12 10.29
CA THR A 132 9.98 -5.62 11.12
C THR A 132 10.17 -7.10 11.40
N ALA A 133 10.46 -7.44 12.66
CA ALA A 133 10.92 -8.78 13.04
C ALA A 133 9.94 -9.92 12.73
N SER A 134 8.63 -9.65 12.61
CA SER A 134 7.62 -10.65 12.23
C SER A 134 7.35 -10.71 10.72
N ALA A 135 7.92 -9.81 9.92
CA ALA A 135 7.62 -9.69 8.50
C ALA A 135 8.44 -10.65 7.61
N ASN A 136 9.55 -11.20 8.11
CA ASN A 136 10.45 -12.07 7.33
C ASN A 136 10.91 -11.44 6.00
N GLY A 137 11.05 -10.12 5.94
CA GLY A 137 11.43 -9.39 4.71
C GLY A 137 10.31 -9.22 3.67
N ASP A 138 9.08 -9.63 3.98
CA ASP A 138 7.93 -9.58 3.08
C ASP A 138 7.11 -8.28 3.21
N ILE A 139 6.71 -7.69 2.08
CA ILE A 139 5.89 -6.46 2.05
C ILE A 139 4.59 -6.67 2.82
N THR A 140 3.87 -7.76 2.56
CA THR A 140 2.58 -8.02 3.21
C THR A 140 2.73 -8.50 4.64
N GLY A 141 3.83 -9.19 4.96
CA GLY A 141 4.21 -9.54 6.32
C GLY A 141 4.33 -8.30 7.21
N ALA A 142 4.91 -7.21 6.71
CA ALA A 142 4.99 -5.96 7.44
C ALA A 142 3.64 -5.24 7.53
N LEU A 143 2.85 -5.25 6.46
CA LEU A 143 1.50 -4.65 6.44
C LEU A 143 0.52 -5.35 7.38
N LYS A 144 0.72 -6.65 7.69
CA LYS A 144 -0.05 -7.37 8.72
C LYS A 144 0.12 -6.77 10.13
N THR A 145 1.11 -5.92 10.36
CA THR A 145 1.28 -5.17 11.63
C THR A 145 0.52 -3.85 11.67
N LEU A 146 -0.15 -3.47 10.58
CA LEU A 146 -0.98 -2.26 10.51
C LEU A 146 -2.44 -2.59 10.83
N PRO A 147 -3.23 -1.61 11.32
CA PRO A 147 -4.65 -1.82 11.56
C PRO A 147 -5.43 -2.25 10.30
N GLY A 148 -6.52 -2.98 10.52
CA GLY A 148 -7.41 -3.48 9.49
C GLY A 148 -6.95 -4.78 8.83
N ALA A 149 -5.67 -5.14 8.94
CA ALA A 149 -5.11 -6.39 8.42
C ALA A 149 -5.33 -7.57 9.39
N GLN A 150 -5.60 -8.75 8.82
CA GLN A 150 -5.79 -9.99 9.58
C GLN A 150 -4.54 -10.89 9.54
N THR A 151 -4.32 -11.62 10.63
CA THR A 151 -3.26 -12.63 10.69
C THR A 151 -3.80 -13.96 10.13
N VAL A 152 -3.39 -14.24 8.89
CA VAL A 152 -3.70 -15.48 8.17
C VAL A 152 -2.38 -16.16 7.83
N GLY A 153 -2.24 -17.44 8.21
CA GLY A 153 -1.00 -18.21 8.08
C GLY A 153 -1.13 -19.48 7.24
N GLU A 154 -2.33 -19.77 6.77
CA GLU A 154 -2.71 -20.95 6.00
C GLU A 154 -3.04 -20.63 4.53
N SER A 155 -3.01 -19.36 4.14
CA SER A 155 -3.27 -18.88 2.78
C SER A 155 -2.47 -17.60 2.49
N GLU A 156 -2.14 -17.39 1.22
CA GLU A 156 -1.50 -16.19 0.69
C GLU A 156 -2.44 -14.98 0.67
N GLY A 157 -1.87 -13.78 0.52
CA GLY A 157 -2.64 -12.56 0.38
C GLY A 157 -2.74 -11.69 1.62
N LEU A 158 -3.44 -10.57 1.45
CA LEU A 158 -3.69 -9.59 2.49
C LEU A 158 -5.20 -9.48 2.75
N PHE A 159 -5.62 -9.95 3.91
CA PHE A 159 -7.02 -9.97 4.35
C PHE A 159 -7.30 -8.69 5.13
N VAL A 160 -8.26 -7.89 4.68
CA VAL A 160 -8.50 -6.54 5.20
C VAL A 160 -9.97 -6.34 5.52
N ARG A 161 -10.26 -5.92 6.77
CA ARG A 161 -11.61 -5.57 7.24
C ARG A 161 -12.68 -6.62 6.88
N GLY A 162 -12.41 -7.88 7.16
CA GLY A 162 -13.33 -9.00 6.89
C GLY A 162 -13.38 -9.49 5.45
N GLY A 163 -12.66 -8.86 4.52
CA GLY A 163 -12.53 -9.31 3.13
C GLY A 163 -11.48 -10.41 2.95
N THR A 164 -11.65 -11.23 1.91
CA THR A 164 -10.66 -12.23 1.50
C THR A 164 -9.41 -11.57 0.91
N ALA A 165 -8.34 -12.35 0.75
CA ALA A 165 -7.16 -11.95 -0.02
C ALA A 165 -7.50 -11.43 -1.42
N ALA A 166 -8.47 -12.03 -2.11
CA ALA A 166 -8.86 -11.65 -3.47
C ALA A 166 -9.50 -10.27 -3.54
N GLU A 167 -10.08 -9.78 -2.43
CA GLU A 167 -10.70 -8.46 -2.31
C GLU A 167 -9.68 -7.32 -2.06
N THR A 168 -8.40 -7.67 -1.94
CA THR A 168 -7.28 -6.73 -1.87
C THR A 168 -6.46 -6.79 -3.15
N LYS A 169 -6.37 -5.69 -3.90
CA LYS A 169 -5.58 -5.63 -5.14
C LYS A 169 -4.30 -4.83 -4.99
N THR A 170 -3.25 -5.28 -5.67
CA THR A 170 -1.94 -4.63 -5.66
C THR A 170 -1.65 -3.99 -7.00
N PHE A 171 -1.10 -2.78 -6.98
CA PHE A 171 -0.77 -1.99 -8.16
C PHE A 171 0.70 -1.59 -8.11
N ILE A 172 1.39 -1.67 -9.25
CA ILE A 172 2.76 -1.16 -9.42
C ILE A 172 2.72 -0.07 -10.49
N ASP A 173 3.20 1.12 -10.15
CA ASP A 173 3.22 2.31 -11.03
C ASP A 173 1.85 2.56 -11.72
N GLY A 174 0.77 2.34 -10.98
CA GLY A 174 -0.61 2.59 -11.40
C GLY A 174 -1.33 1.42 -12.08
N THR A 175 -0.60 0.40 -12.56
CA THR A 175 -1.16 -0.79 -13.24
C THR A 175 -1.44 -1.93 -12.27
N LEU A 176 -2.49 -2.72 -12.52
CA LEU A 176 -2.85 -3.88 -11.70
C LEU A 176 -1.83 -5.01 -11.87
N VAL A 177 -1.40 -5.60 -10.75
CA VAL A 177 -0.51 -6.76 -10.71
C VAL A 177 -1.35 -8.02 -10.54
N ASN A 178 -1.31 -8.92 -11.52
CA ASN A 178 -1.87 -10.26 -11.37
C ASN A 178 -0.80 -11.18 -10.74
N ASN A 179 -1.21 -12.11 -9.88
CA ASN A 179 -0.31 -13.06 -9.20
C ASN A 179 0.85 -12.40 -8.42
N PHE A 180 0.54 -11.44 -7.56
CA PHE A 180 1.52 -10.74 -6.71
C PHE A 180 2.26 -11.67 -5.71
N PHE A 181 1.64 -12.79 -5.34
CA PHE A 181 2.17 -13.81 -4.44
C PHE A 181 2.64 -15.05 -5.21
N PHE A 182 3.48 -15.88 -4.58
CA PHE A 182 3.70 -17.25 -5.07
C PHE A 182 2.39 -18.05 -5.06
N SER A 183 2.29 -19.03 -5.96
CA SER A 183 1.09 -19.83 -6.14
C SER A 183 0.69 -20.58 -4.87
N SER A 184 -0.61 -20.66 -4.62
CA SER A 184 -1.18 -21.19 -3.39
C SER A 184 -0.73 -22.63 -3.13
N VAL A 185 -0.44 -22.93 -1.86
CA VAL A 185 -0.10 -24.27 -1.38
C VAL A 185 -1.07 -24.63 -0.26
N PRO A 186 -1.67 -25.83 -0.24
CA PRO A 186 -2.66 -26.20 0.77
C PRO A 186 -2.15 -25.96 2.19
N ASN A 187 -2.90 -25.15 2.95
CA ASN A 187 -2.64 -24.83 4.36
C ASN A 187 -1.29 -24.13 4.64
N ILE A 188 -0.65 -23.52 3.63
CA ILE A 188 0.65 -22.84 3.77
C ILE A 188 0.59 -21.47 3.11
N ALA A 189 0.71 -20.40 3.92
CA ALA A 189 0.82 -19.04 3.40
C ALA A 189 2.04 -18.85 2.48
N GLN A 190 1.86 -18.08 1.41
CA GLN A 190 2.91 -17.74 0.45
C GLN A 190 3.38 -16.30 0.58
N PHE A 191 4.65 -16.07 0.25
CA PHE A 191 5.27 -14.75 0.21
C PHE A 191 4.89 -13.95 -1.03
N SER A 192 5.04 -12.63 -0.94
CA SER A 192 5.02 -11.75 -2.10
C SER A 192 6.27 -11.94 -2.97
N ARG A 193 6.14 -11.73 -4.28
CA ARG A 193 7.21 -11.98 -5.26
C ARG A 193 8.25 -10.86 -5.34
N PHE A 194 7.87 -9.64 -4.96
CA PHE A 194 8.64 -8.43 -5.26
C PHE A 194 9.46 -7.96 -4.06
N SER A 195 10.73 -7.61 -4.31
CA SER A 195 11.61 -7.04 -3.29
C SER A 195 11.10 -5.66 -2.85
N PRO A 196 11.05 -5.35 -1.54
CA PRO A 196 10.69 -4.02 -1.05
C PRO A 196 11.59 -2.90 -1.61
N PHE A 197 12.86 -3.21 -1.94
CA PHE A 197 13.86 -2.21 -2.35
C PHE A 197 13.69 -1.66 -3.76
N ILE A 198 12.79 -2.23 -4.59
CA ILE A 198 12.47 -1.63 -5.89
C ILE A 198 11.48 -0.47 -5.77
N PHE A 199 10.87 -0.31 -4.60
CA PHE A 199 9.84 0.69 -4.33
C PHE A 199 10.38 1.84 -3.48
N LYS A 200 9.98 3.07 -3.80
CA LYS A 200 10.25 4.28 -3.01
C LYS A 200 9.10 4.66 -2.08
N GLY A 201 7.95 4.01 -2.24
CA GLY A 201 6.74 4.32 -1.49
C GLY A 201 5.70 3.21 -1.62
N THR A 202 5.01 2.99 -0.51
CA THR A 202 3.91 2.04 -0.36
C THR A 202 2.71 2.78 0.18
N VAL A 203 1.61 2.81 -0.56
CA VAL A 203 0.33 3.34 -0.07
C VAL A 203 -0.59 2.17 0.18
N PHE A 204 -0.93 1.94 1.46
CA PHE A 204 -1.85 0.89 1.87
C PHE A 204 -3.20 1.51 2.22
N SER A 205 -4.22 1.25 1.41
CA SER A 205 -5.58 1.70 1.66
C SER A 205 -6.44 0.57 2.20
N THR A 206 -6.94 0.73 3.42
CA THR A 206 -7.87 -0.21 4.07
C THR A 206 -9.33 0.03 3.65
N GLY A 207 -9.56 0.88 2.65
CA GLY A 207 -10.87 1.22 2.10
C GLY A 207 -10.91 2.68 1.62
N GLY A 208 -11.95 3.06 0.87
CA GLY A 208 -12.09 4.46 0.43
C GLY A 208 -11.08 4.89 -0.63
N TYR A 209 -10.42 3.95 -1.32
CA TYR A 209 -9.37 4.25 -2.30
C TYR A 209 -9.90 4.97 -3.55
N SER A 210 -8.98 5.70 -4.20
CA SER A 210 -9.23 6.54 -5.38
C SER A 210 -9.92 5.80 -6.53
N ALA A 211 -10.80 6.51 -7.26
CA ALA A 211 -11.51 6.04 -8.46
C ALA A 211 -10.57 5.59 -9.59
N LEU A 212 -9.29 5.94 -9.51
CA LEU A 212 -8.25 5.43 -10.39
C LEU A 212 -8.08 3.91 -10.26
N TYR A 213 -8.46 3.30 -9.14
CA TYR A 213 -8.28 1.87 -8.88
C TYR A 213 -9.65 1.15 -8.75
N GLY A 214 -9.74 -0.07 -9.28
CA GLY A 214 -10.96 -0.89 -9.33
C GLY A 214 -10.69 -2.37 -9.07
N GLN A 215 -11.71 -3.20 -9.27
CA GLN A 215 -11.65 -4.67 -9.11
C GLN A 215 -11.18 -5.15 -7.73
N ALA A 216 -11.50 -4.39 -6.69
CA ALA A 216 -11.28 -4.73 -5.28
C ALA A 216 -12.55 -4.41 -4.50
N LEU A 217 -12.82 -5.13 -3.41
CA LEU A 217 -13.94 -4.84 -2.50
C LEU A 217 -13.48 -4.38 -1.12
N SER A 218 -12.21 -4.56 -0.78
CA SER A 218 -11.73 -4.31 0.58
C SER A 218 -10.58 -3.33 0.63
N SER A 219 -9.54 -3.52 -0.20
CA SER A 219 -8.29 -2.77 -0.04
C SER A 219 -7.52 -2.62 -1.36
N ALA A 220 -6.68 -1.59 -1.41
CA ALA A 220 -5.72 -1.37 -2.48
C ALA A 220 -4.32 -1.14 -1.92
N LEU A 221 -3.34 -1.91 -2.40
CA LEU A 221 -1.92 -1.73 -2.14
C LEU A 221 -1.26 -1.09 -3.36
N ILE A 222 -0.80 0.15 -3.24
CA ILE A 222 -0.24 0.90 -4.36
C ILE A 222 1.25 1.08 -4.11
N LEU A 223 2.06 0.52 -5.01
CA LEU A 223 3.52 0.49 -4.92
C LEU A 223 4.11 1.39 -6.02
N GLU A 224 4.95 2.33 -5.63
CA GLU A 224 5.66 3.20 -6.58
C GLU A 224 7.12 2.78 -6.72
N SER A 225 7.56 2.48 -7.94
CA SER A 225 8.95 2.11 -8.18
C SER A 225 9.88 3.32 -8.11
N ILE A 226 11.14 3.08 -7.73
CA ILE A 226 12.19 4.11 -7.69
C ILE A 226 12.40 4.75 -9.09
N ASP A 227 12.70 6.05 -9.16
CA ASP A 227 12.85 6.78 -10.44
C ASP A 227 14.26 6.65 -11.04
N LEU A 228 15.28 7.13 -10.33
CA LEU A 228 16.68 6.85 -10.62
C LEU A 228 17.36 6.52 -9.29
N PRO A 229 18.27 5.53 -9.25
CA PRO A 229 19.10 5.31 -8.09
C PRO A 229 20.02 6.51 -7.86
N GLU A 230 20.48 6.70 -6.63
CA GLU A 230 21.39 7.81 -6.30
C GLU A 230 22.79 7.65 -6.90
N ARG A 231 23.24 6.40 -7.04
CA ARG A 231 24.52 6.00 -7.60
C ARG A 231 24.49 4.53 -8.03
N SER A 232 25.51 4.10 -8.76
CA SER A 232 25.68 2.70 -9.13
C SER A 232 25.96 1.85 -7.89
N THR A 233 25.35 0.66 -7.82
CA THR A 233 25.49 -0.27 -6.70
C THR A 233 25.64 -1.68 -7.17
N ALA A 234 26.50 -2.45 -6.49
CA ALA A 234 26.43 -3.90 -6.51
C ALA A 234 25.91 -4.38 -5.15
N SER A 235 25.16 -5.47 -5.13
CA SER A 235 24.69 -6.12 -3.92
C SER A 235 24.98 -7.62 -3.98
N LEU A 236 25.38 -8.18 -2.85
CA LEU A 236 25.54 -9.62 -2.64
C LEU A 236 24.85 -9.98 -1.33
N GLY A 237 23.97 -10.98 -1.35
CA GLY A 237 23.34 -11.52 -0.16
C GLY A 237 23.60 -13.02 -0.08
N VAL A 238 23.99 -13.51 1.11
CA VAL A 238 24.14 -14.94 1.39
C VAL A 238 23.49 -15.22 2.73
N SER A 239 22.67 -16.26 2.80
CA SER A 239 21.95 -16.67 3.99
C SER A 239 21.77 -18.18 4.03
N VAL A 240 21.26 -18.69 5.16
CA VAL A 240 20.87 -20.10 5.30
C VAL A 240 19.73 -20.53 4.35
N LEU A 241 19.04 -19.58 3.73
CA LEU A 241 17.93 -19.84 2.80
C LEU A 241 18.29 -19.57 1.35
N SER A 242 19.17 -18.60 1.10
CA SER A 242 19.33 -18.04 -0.24
C SER A 242 20.68 -17.39 -0.48
N ALA A 243 21.07 -17.35 -1.75
CA ALA A 243 22.13 -16.51 -2.26
C ALA A 243 21.56 -15.60 -3.36
N ASN A 244 21.89 -14.33 -3.35
CA ASN A 244 21.46 -13.36 -4.35
C ASN A 244 22.57 -12.38 -4.69
N ALA A 245 22.56 -11.91 -5.93
CA ALA A 245 23.46 -10.87 -6.39
C ALA A 245 22.69 -9.92 -7.31
N GLY A 246 23.11 -8.66 -7.32
CA GLY A 246 22.49 -7.65 -8.17
C GLY A 246 23.45 -6.52 -8.49
N TYR A 247 23.18 -5.85 -9.60
CA TYR A 247 23.90 -4.67 -10.01
C TYR A 247 22.92 -3.64 -10.55
N GLN A 248 23.09 -2.41 -10.14
CA GLN A 248 22.39 -1.24 -10.64
C GLN A 248 23.43 -0.26 -11.14
N HIS A 249 23.33 0.11 -12.40
CA HIS A 249 24.14 1.14 -13.02
C HIS A 249 23.35 2.45 -13.12
N LEU A 250 23.97 3.57 -12.70
CA LEU A 250 23.52 4.91 -13.02
C LEU A 250 24.47 5.51 -14.07
N ALA A 251 23.94 5.97 -15.19
CA ALA A 251 24.73 6.62 -16.23
C ALA A 251 25.41 7.89 -15.68
N LYS A 252 26.61 8.21 -16.17
CA LYS A 252 27.39 9.38 -15.71
C LYS A 252 26.62 10.71 -15.80
N ASN A 253 25.74 10.84 -16.79
CA ASN A 253 24.90 12.02 -16.99
C ASN A 253 23.66 12.10 -16.05
N LYS A 254 23.44 11.07 -15.21
CA LYS A 254 22.27 10.94 -14.31
C LYS A 254 20.91 11.07 -15.02
N LYS A 255 20.85 10.65 -16.29
CA LYS A 255 19.61 10.63 -17.09
C LYS A 255 19.06 9.24 -17.33
N SER A 256 19.86 8.18 -17.16
CA SER A 256 19.39 6.80 -17.30
C SER A 256 20.03 5.88 -16.26
N SER A 257 19.34 4.77 -15.97
CA SER A 257 19.84 3.70 -15.14
C SER A 257 19.32 2.37 -15.64
N TRP A 258 20.08 1.30 -15.43
CA TRP A 258 19.62 -0.06 -15.63
C TRP A 258 20.14 -0.94 -14.50
N GLY A 259 19.47 -2.05 -14.25
CA GLY A 259 19.93 -3.01 -13.26
C GLY A 259 19.37 -4.39 -13.49
N ALA A 260 20.03 -5.38 -12.90
CA ALA A 260 19.58 -6.75 -12.90
C ALA A 260 19.97 -7.42 -11.58
N SER A 261 19.12 -8.31 -11.10
CA SER A 261 19.40 -9.18 -9.96
C SER A 261 19.00 -10.62 -10.27
N TYR A 262 19.69 -11.53 -9.60
CA TYR A 262 19.38 -12.95 -9.58
C TYR A 262 19.50 -13.47 -8.15
N GLY A 263 18.54 -14.29 -7.75
CA GLY A 263 18.50 -14.95 -6.46
C GLY A 263 18.12 -16.42 -6.60
N TYR A 264 18.81 -17.27 -5.85
CA TYR A 264 18.47 -18.67 -5.65
C TYR A 264 18.15 -18.89 -4.18
N THR A 265 16.96 -19.40 -3.90
CA THR A 265 16.52 -19.80 -2.55
C THR A 265 16.32 -21.30 -2.53
N ASN A 266 16.85 -21.97 -1.51
CA ASN A 266 16.62 -23.38 -1.25
C ASN A 266 16.52 -23.61 0.26
N LEU A 267 15.35 -24.02 0.72
CA LEU A 267 15.08 -24.16 2.15
C LEU A 267 15.61 -25.48 2.75
N ALA A 268 16.22 -26.37 1.95
CA ALA A 268 16.71 -27.67 2.42
C ALA A 268 17.70 -27.54 3.60
N LEU A 269 18.63 -26.57 3.54
CA LEU A 269 19.60 -26.35 4.61
C LEU A 269 18.91 -25.93 5.92
N ALA A 270 17.95 -25.02 5.85
CA ALA A 270 17.17 -24.62 7.02
C ALA A 270 16.30 -25.78 7.54
N PHE A 271 15.69 -26.57 6.66
CA PHE A 271 14.83 -27.69 7.05
C PHE A 271 15.60 -28.86 7.67
N ALA A 272 16.90 -28.99 7.40
CA ALA A 272 17.76 -29.97 8.08
C ALA A 272 17.80 -29.73 9.60
N VAL A 273 17.80 -28.46 10.02
CA VAL A 273 17.87 -28.02 11.42
C VAL A 273 16.47 -27.73 11.99
N ILE A 274 15.64 -27.00 11.26
CA ILE A 274 14.28 -26.61 11.65
C ILE A 274 13.31 -27.66 11.12
N LYS A 275 12.90 -28.59 11.99
CA LYS A 275 11.96 -29.64 11.63
C LYS A 275 10.63 -29.06 11.15
N GLN A 276 10.18 -29.53 10.00
CA GLN A 276 8.90 -29.17 9.41
C GLN A 276 7.85 -30.23 9.73
N ARG A 277 6.57 -29.83 9.77
CA ARG A 277 5.44 -30.73 9.97
C ARG A 277 5.18 -31.61 8.74
N GLN A 278 5.39 -31.05 7.55
CA GLN A 278 5.28 -31.77 6.28
C GLN A 278 6.57 -32.56 6.00
N ASP A 279 6.43 -33.77 5.42
CA ASP A 279 7.57 -34.53 4.90
C ASP A 279 7.90 -34.04 3.48
N TYR A 280 8.91 -33.17 3.38
CA TYR A 280 9.31 -32.57 2.12
C TYR A 280 10.21 -33.51 1.31
N SER A 281 9.61 -34.26 0.38
CA SER A 281 10.36 -34.99 -0.66
C SER A 281 11.15 -34.04 -1.60
N ARG A 282 10.71 -32.79 -1.73
CA ARG A 282 11.45 -31.70 -2.36
C ARG A 282 11.19 -30.42 -1.58
N ALA A 283 12.22 -29.95 -0.86
CA ALA A 283 12.16 -28.67 -0.17
C ALA A 283 11.89 -27.52 -1.17
N PRO A 284 11.21 -26.45 -0.74
CA PRO A 284 10.97 -25.28 -1.57
C PRO A 284 12.27 -24.73 -2.15
N ALA A 285 12.33 -24.65 -3.48
CA ALA A 285 13.43 -24.04 -4.20
C ALA A 285 12.87 -23.02 -5.21
N TYR A 286 13.51 -21.83 -5.25
CA TYR A 286 13.09 -20.70 -6.06
C TYR A 286 14.29 -20.14 -6.82
N HIS A 287 14.09 -19.90 -8.11
CA HIS A 287 14.93 -19.03 -8.92
C HIS A 287 14.15 -17.76 -9.19
N ASN A 288 14.70 -16.60 -8.81
CA ASN A 288 14.08 -15.30 -9.06
C ASN A 288 15.10 -14.43 -9.77
N ALA A 289 14.70 -13.77 -10.86
CA ALA A 289 15.51 -12.80 -11.56
C ALA A 289 14.67 -11.56 -11.86
N ASP A 290 15.27 -10.39 -11.77
CA ASP A 290 14.61 -9.16 -12.18
C ASP A 290 15.57 -8.25 -12.94
N ALA A 291 15.00 -7.42 -13.80
CA ALA A 291 15.73 -6.44 -14.58
C ALA A 291 14.93 -5.14 -14.65
N ASN A 292 15.62 -4.02 -14.62
CA ASN A 292 15.00 -2.71 -14.71
C ASN A 292 15.76 -1.78 -15.67
N PHE A 293 15.03 -0.87 -16.30
CA PHE A 293 15.57 0.21 -17.09
C PHE A 293 14.77 1.48 -16.82
N ARG A 294 15.45 2.62 -16.65
CA ARG A 294 14.81 3.90 -16.32
C ARG A 294 15.53 5.01 -17.09
N ILE A 295 14.78 5.88 -17.77
CA ILE A 295 15.34 6.98 -18.57
C ILE A 295 14.49 8.24 -18.50
N LYS A 296 15.16 9.37 -18.25
CA LYS A 296 14.57 10.70 -18.34
C LYS A 296 14.30 11.01 -19.80
N THR A 297 13.03 11.14 -20.16
CA THR A 297 12.59 11.48 -21.51
C THR A 297 12.56 13.00 -21.73
N SER A 298 12.47 13.78 -20.65
CA SER A 298 12.61 15.24 -20.65
C SER A 298 13.06 15.76 -19.27
N ALA A 299 12.92 17.06 -19.00
CA ALA A 299 13.12 17.62 -17.66
C ALA A 299 12.09 17.12 -16.64
N THR A 300 10.89 16.77 -17.10
CA THR A 300 9.76 16.31 -16.28
C THR A 300 9.35 14.87 -16.59
N GLY A 301 9.86 14.33 -17.70
CA GLY A 301 9.54 13.02 -18.23
C GLY A 301 10.36 11.88 -17.65
N MET A 302 9.70 10.76 -17.38
CA MET A 302 10.34 9.53 -16.89
C MET A 302 9.68 8.31 -17.52
N LEU A 303 10.47 7.50 -18.22
CA LEU A 303 10.11 6.14 -18.65
C LEU A 303 10.80 5.13 -17.73
N LYS A 304 10.05 4.14 -17.24
CA LYS A 304 10.52 3.06 -16.37
C LYS A 304 10.02 1.72 -16.88
N TYR A 305 10.91 0.74 -16.92
CA TYR A 305 10.61 -0.65 -17.18
C TYR A 305 11.10 -1.50 -16.00
N TYR A 306 10.28 -2.47 -15.61
CA TYR A 306 10.62 -3.50 -14.63
C TYR A 306 10.12 -4.86 -15.13
N GLY A 307 11.01 -5.85 -15.19
CA GLY A 307 10.70 -7.24 -15.52
C GLY A 307 11.11 -8.15 -14.36
N TYR A 308 10.30 -9.16 -14.08
CA TYR A 308 10.51 -10.16 -13.04
C TYR A 308 10.21 -11.55 -13.58
N PHE A 309 11.06 -12.51 -13.23
CA PHE A 309 11.01 -13.89 -13.67
C PHE A 309 11.18 -14.76 -12.43
N SER A 310 10.31 -15.74 -12.25
CA SER A 310 10.46 -16.73 -11.17
C SER A 310 10.10 -18.14 -11.61
N SER A 311 10.80 -19.10 -11.02
CA SER A 311 10.52 -20.52 -11.16
C SER A 311 10.65 -21.16 -9.80
N SER A 312 9.65 -21.95 -9.39
CA SER A 312 9.65 -22.63 -8.10
C SER A 312 9.15 -24.05 -8.20
N LYS A 313 9.69 -24.92 -7.35
CA LYS A 313 9.24 -26.31 -7.22
C LYS A 313 9.14 -26.70 -5.75
N LEU A 314 8.10 -27.47 -5.44
CA LEU A 314 7.82 -27.99 -4.11
C LEU A 314 7.12 -29.35 -4.21
N ALA A 315 7.47 -30.28 -3.32
CA ALA A 315 6.67 -31.49 -3.12
C ALA A 315 6.76 -31.99 -1.69
N PHE A 316 5.62 -32.29 -1.08
CA PHE A 316 5.55 -32.82 0.27
C PHE A 316 4.46 -33.87 0.43
N THR A 317 4.57 -34.62 1.52
CA THR A 317 3.62 -35.63 1.95
C THR A 317 3.18 -35.33 3.39
N THR A 318 1.92 -35.56 3.71
CA THR A 318 1.34 -35.42 5.06
C THR A 318 0.48 -36.63 5.39
N PRO A 319 0.39 -37.06 6.66
CA PRO A 319 -0.57 -38.10 7.06
C PRO A 319 -1.99 -37.74 6.61
N SER A 320 -2.70 -38.69 6.01
CA SER A 320 -4.06 -38.49 5.53
C SER A 320 -5.04 -38.36 6.71
N ILE A 321 -5.83 -37.29 6.69
CA ILE A 321 -6.93 -37.13 7.65
C ILE A 321 -8.06 -38.13 7.35
N ASP A 322 -8.17 -38.61 6.12
CA ASP A 322 -9.26 -39.46 5.67
C ASP A 322 -9.04 -40.94 5.95
N SER A 323 -7.79 -41.40 5.97
CA SER A 323 -7.47 -42.82 6.15
C SER A 323 -6.19 -43.01 6.95
N LEU A 324 -6.26 -43.80 8.03
CA LEU A 324 -5.11 -44.15 8.86
C LEU A 324 -4.15 -45.06 8.08
N GLY A 325 -2.83 -44.90 8.28
CA GLY A 325 -1.80 -45.64 7.54
C GLY A 325 -1.52 -45.10 6.13
N TYR A 326 -2.27 -44.09 5.67
CA TYR A 326 -2.09 -43.47 4.36
C TYR A 326 -1.67 -42.01 4.46
N TYR A 327 -1.16 -41.48 3.35
CA TYR A 327 -0.61 -40.14 3.26
C TYR A 327 -1.12 -39.41 2.03
N ASP A 328 -1.35 -38.10 2.18
CA ASP A 328 -1.67 -37.19 1.08
C ASP A 328 -0.39 -36.57 0.55
N ARG A 329 -0.16 -36.71 -0.76
CA ARG A 329 0.97 -36.11 -1.45
C ARG A 329 0.50 -34.93 -2.29
N PHE A 330 1.26 -33.84 -2.23
CA PHE A 330 1.06 -32.63 -3.01
C PHE A 330 2.38 -32.20 -3.66
N SER A 331 2.33 -31.80 -4.92
CA SER A 331 3.45 -31.17 -5.60
C SER A 331 2.99 -30.04 -6.51
N ILE A 332 3.83 -29.01 -6.61
CA ILE A 332 3.62 -27.86 -7.49
C ILE A 332 4.93 -27.44 -8.14
N GLY A 333 4.87 -27.22 -9.46
CA GLY A 333 5.82 -26.41 -10.21
C GLY A 333 5.15 -25.11 -10.64
N ASN A 334 5.77 -23.97 -10.37
CA ASN A 334 5.30 -22.66 -10.84
C ASN A 334 6.38 -21.97 -11.67
N THR A 335 5.96 -21.35 -12.77
CA THR A 335 6.77 -20.36 -13.49
C THR A 335 5.96 -19.11 -13.69
N ASN A 336 6.54 -17.95 -13.37
CA ASN A 336 5.86 -16.67 -13.46
C ASN A 336 6.78 -15.61 -14.07
N HIS A 337 6.21 -14.82 -14.98
CA HIS A 337 6.89 -13.71 -15.64
C HIS A 337 6.00 -12.48 -15.56
N TYR A 338 6.51 -11.40 -14.98
CA TYR A 338 5.82 -10.13 -14.82
C TYR A 338 6.62 -9.01 -15.47
N HIS A 339 5.94 -8.15 -16.22
CA HIS A 339 6.52 -7.01 -16.91
C HIS A 339 5.69 -5.76 -16.63
N ASN A 340 6.35 -4.64 -16.40
CA ASN A 340 5.74 -3.34 -16.17
C ASN A 340 6.50 -2.27 -16.93
N LEU A 341 5.78 -1.46 -17.72
CA LEU A 341 6.30 -0.30 -18.41
C LEU A 341 5.44 0.90 -18.00
N SER A 342 6.06 1.93 -17.43
CA SER A 342 5.38 3.16 -17.04
C SER A 342 6.10 4.39 -17.61
N TRP A 343 5.32 5.33 -18.12
CA TRP A 343 5.80 6.63 -18.59
C TRP A 343 4.97 7.73 -17.98
N ARG A 344 5.64 8.80 -17.54
CA ARG A 344 4.98 10.03 -17.08
C ARG A 344 5.67 11.25 -17.65
N GLU A 345 4.91 12.30 -17.89
CA GLU A 345 5.40 13.56 -18.45
C GLU A 345 4.50 14.74 -18.04
N ASN A 346 5.07 15.93 -17.89
CA ASN A 346 4.30 17.16 -17.76
C ASN A 346 4.13 17.78 -19.15
N VAL A 347 2.88 17.91 -19.61
CA VAL A 347 2.54 18.52 -20.89
C VAL A 347 2.21 20.00 -20.64
N GLY A 348 3.20 20.87 -20.87
CA GLY A 348 3.09 22.28 -20.50
C GLY A 348 3.04 22.49 -18.98
N ARG A 349 2.44 23.59 -18.53
CA ARG A 349 2.49 24.01 -17.11
C ARG A 349 1.38 23.43 -16.23
N ARG A 350 0.32 22.88 -16.82
CA ARG A 350 -0.91 22.49 -16.09
C ARG A 350 -1.31 21.05 -16.26
N TRP A 351 -0.71 20.31 -17.20
CA TRP A 351 -1.10 18.94 -17.48
C TRP A 351 0.04 17.98 -17.16
N LYS A 352 -0.33 16.81 -16.69
CA LYS A 352 0.55 15.65 -16.51
C LYS A 352 -0.13 14.43 -17.10
N VAL A 353 0.62 13.64 -17.84
CA VAL A 353 0.17 12.37 -18.43
C VAL A 353 0.91 11.23 -17.74
N GLN A 354 0.21 10.14 -17.50
CA GLN A 354 0.76 8.89 -17.01
C GLN A 354 0.21 7.75 -17.87
N LEU A 355 1.10 6.98 -18.48
CA LEU A 355 0.80 5.77 -19.24
C LEU A 355 1.45 4.60 -18.52
N GLY A 356 0.71 3.50 -18.38
CA GLY A 356 1.20 2.28 -17.76
C GLY A 356 0.71 1.06 -18.53
N VAL A 357 1.58 0.08 -18.72
CA VAL A 357 1.24 -1.23 -19.25
C VAL A 357 1.88 -2.29 -18.38
N SER A 358 1.15 -3.34 -18.02
CA SER A 358 1.69 -4.53 -17.38
C SER A 358 1.25 -5.80 -18.10
N TYR A 359 2.10 -6.82 -18.02
CA TYR A 359 1.83 -8.15 -18.55
C TYR A 359 2.31 -9.19 -17.54
N THR A 360 1.49 -10.21 -17.30
CA THR A 360 1.83 -11.36 -16.44
C THR A 360 1.50 -12.65 -17.15
N ASN A 361 2.46 -13.57 -17.19
CA ASN A 361 2.22 -14.98 -17.49
C ASN A 361 2.49 -15.80 -16.22
N ASN A 362 1.57 -16.69 -15.86
CA ASN A 362 1.73 -17.60 -14.74
C ASN A 362 1.35 -19.00 -15.18
N LYS A 363 2.22 -19.97 -14.93
CA LYS A 363 1.93 -21.38 -15.15
C LYS A 363 2.08 -22.14 -13.84
N ASP A 364 1.06 -22.90 -13.48
CA ASP A 364 1.06 -23.83 -12.36
C ASP A 364 0.87 -25.26 -12.88
N ASP A 365 1.71 -26.17 -12.40
CA ASP A 365 1.64 -27.62 -12.63
C ASP A 365 1.50 -28.28 -11.27
N ILE A 366 0.26 -28.63 -10.91
CA ILE A 366 -0.11 -29.19 -9.61
C ILE A 366 -0.45 -30.66 -9.80
N ASN A 367 0.10 -31.52 -8.93
CA ASN A 367 -0.26 -32.93 -8.87
C ASN A 367 -0.51 -33.33 -7.43
N SER A 368 -1.58 -34.09 -7.21
CA SER A 368 -1.93 -34.64 -5.90
C SER A 368 -2.35 -36.11 -6.05
N HIS A 369 -1.99 -36.92 -5.06
CA HIS A 369 -2.35 -38.34 -4.98
C HIS A 369 -2.13 -38.87 -3.56
N MET A 370 -2.61 -40.08 -3.28
CA MET A 370 -2.41 -40.77 -2.00
C MET A 370 -1.25 -41.76 -2.06
N GLN A 371 -0.62 -42.01 -0.90
CA GLN A 371 0.44 -43.00 -0.72
C GLN A 371 0.19 -43.90 0.49
N ASP A 372 0.67 -45.14 0.45
CA ASP A 372 0.74 -46.05 1.61
C ASP A 372 2.04 -45.83 2.44
N GLU A 373 2.25 -46.66 3.48
CA GLU A 373 3.45 -46.62 4.32
C GLU A 373 4.75 -46.94 3.55
N ASP A 374 4.65 -47.73 2.48
CA ASP A 374 5.75 -48.05 1.55
C ASP A 374 6.01 -46.94 0.51
N LYS A 375 5.30 -45.80 0.61
CA LYS A 375 5.34 -44.66 -0.32
C LYS A 375 4.87 -44.99 -1.73
N LYS A 376 4.18 -46.10 -1.93
CA LYS A 376 3.57 -46.45 -3.22
C LYS A 376 2.29 -45.66 -3.39
N GLU A 377 2.05 -45.22 -4.62
CA GLU A 377 0.79 -44.55 -4.96
C GLU A 377 -0.37 -45.53 -4.84
N VAL A 378 -1.45 -45.08 -4.19
CA VAL A 378 -2.66 -45.86 -4.00
C VAL A 378 -3.88 -45.01 -4.32
N SER A 379 -4.98 -45.68 -4.70
CA SER A 379 -6.32 -45.09 -4.79
C SER A 379 -7.22 -45.86 -3.85
N LEU A 380 -7.95 -45.15 -3.00
CA LEU A 380 -8.88 -45.74 -2.04
C LEU A 380 -10.31 -45.40 -2.45
N ASP A 381 -11.21 -46.36 -2.28
CA ASP A 381 -12.63 -46.20 -2.60
C ASP A 381 -13.23 -45.00 -1.84
N GLY A 382 -13.91 -44.11 -2.56
CA GLY A 382 -14.50 -42.89 -2.03
C GLY A 382 -13.53 -41.72 -1.80
N LEU A 383 -12.24 -41.91 -2.07
CA LEU A 383 -11.21 -40.86 -1.97
C LEU A 383 -10.46 -40.64 -3.30
N GLU A 384 -11.00 -41.15 -4.40
CA GLU A 384 -10.38 -41.09 -5.72
C GLU A 384 -10.12 -39.64 -6.14
N ALA A 385 -11.02 -38.71 -5.77
CA ALA A 385 -10.89 -37.27 -6.06
C ALA A 385 -9.61 -36.62 -5.48
N LYS A 386 -8.91 -37.25 -4.52
CA LYS A 386 -7.60 -36.80 -4.06
C LYS A 386 -6.50 -37.00 -5.10
N LYS A 387 -6.70 -37.88 -6.07
CA LYS A 387 -5.83 -38.06 -7.22
C LYS A 387 -6.27 -37.11 -8.33
N PHE A 388 -5.44 -36.11 -8.63
CA PHE A 388 -5.68 -35.20 -9.75
C PHE A 388 -4.38 -34.53 -10.22
N ALA A 389 -4.42 -34.04 -11.46
CA ALA A 389 -3.40 -33.14 -12.00
C ALA A 389 -4.05 -31.87 -12.57
N LEU A 390 -3.33 -30.74 -12.51
CA LEU A 390 -3.82 -29.45 -12.98
C LEU A 390 -2.66 -28.67 -13.63
N ASP A 391 -2.73 -28.48 -14.96
CA ASP A 391 -1.91 -27.50 -15.70
C ASP A 391 -2.76 -26.24 -15.90
N SER A 392 -2.41 -25.15 -15.25
CA SER A 392 -3.09 -23.86 -15.36
C SER A 392 -2.12 -22.84 -15.94
N ARG A 393 -2.53 -22.16 -17.02
CA ARG A 393 -1.75 -21.11 -17.69
C ARG A 393 -2.57 -19.83 -17.79
N GLY A 394 -2.24 -18.86 -16.96
CA GLY A 394 -2.86 -17.55 -16.95
C GLY A 394 -2.04 -16.50 -17.67
N ASN A 395 -2.68 -15.75 -18.54
CA ASN A 395 -2.15 -14.56 -19.18
C ASN A 395 -2.98 -13.35 -18.76
N TYR A 396 -2.30 -12.30 -18.31
CA TYR A 396 -2.94 -11.07 -17.87
C TYR A 396 -2.24 -9.87 -18.47
N PHE A 397 -3.01 -8.93 -19.00
CA PHE A 397 -2.54 -7.67 -19.53
C PHE A 397 -3.35 -6.52 -18.93
N ASN A 398 -2.67 -5.46 -18.51
CA ASN A 398 -3.30 -4.22 -18.08
C ASN A 398 -2.69 -3.06 -18.87
N ALA A 399 -3.52 -2.16 -19.38
CA ALA A 399 -3.09 -0.90 -19.96
C ALA A 399 -3.89 0.23 -19.32
N LYS A 400 -3.22 1.33 -18.97
CA LYS A 400 -3.83 2.44 -18.25
C LYS A 400 -3.27 3.77 -18.69
N MET A 401 -4.17 4.74 -18.86
CA MET A 401 -3.85 6.12 -19.15
C MET A 401 -4.53 7.03 -18.13
N VAL A 402 -3.78 7.97 -17.59
CA VAL A 402 -4.27 9.01 -16.66
C VAL A 402 -3.79 10.38 -17.13
N TRP A 403 -4.71 11.31 -17.25
CA TRP A 403 -4.45 12.74 -17.37
C TRP A 403 -4.74 13.42 -16.05
N ASP A 404 -3.82 14.25 -15.60
CA ASP A 404 -3.98 15.13 -14.44
C ASP A 404 -3.88 16.58 -14.91
N ARG A 405 -4.92 17.35 -14.65
CA ARG A 405 -4.99 18.79 -14.89
C ARG A 405 -4.92 19.51 -13.56
N ARG A 406 -3.82 20.21 -13.31
CA ARG A 406 -3.71 21.16 -12.21
C ARG A 406 -4.68 22.32 -12.43
N LEU A 407 -5.53 22.54 -11.43
CA LEU A 407 -6.45 23.66 -11.34
C LEU A 407 -5.81 24.77 -10.49
N ARG A 408 -6.62 25.68 -9.96
CA ARG A 408 -6.12 26.77 -9.11
C ARG A 408 -5.67 26.22 -7.74
N GLY A 409 -4.46 26.61 -7.31
CA GLY A 409 -3.90 26.20 -6.02
C GLY A 409 -3.34 24.77 -6.05
N LEU A 410 -3.78 23.96 -5.08
CA LEU A 410 -3.49 22.53 -4.98
C LEU A 410 -4.57 21.64 -5.63
N SER A 411 -5.67 22.23 -6.09
CA SER A 411 -6.75 21.49 -6.73
C SER A 411 -6.30 20.87 -8.04
N ALA A 412 -6.74 19.64 -8.31
CA ALA A 412 -6.38 18.87 -9.48
C ALA A 412 -7.58 18.06 -9.96
N PHE A 413 -7.70 17.88 -11.27
CA PHE A 413 -8.70 17.02 -11.87
C PHE A 413 -8.01 15.92 -12.67
N ARG A 414 -8.32 14.67 -12.35
CA ARG A 414 -7.75 13.48 -12.98
C ARG A 414 -8.83 12.74 -13.74
N PHE A 415 -8.51 12.23 -14.91
CA PHE A 415 -9.38 11.33 -15.65
C PHE A 415 -8.57 10.38 -16.49
N GLY A 416 -9.17 9.27 -16.89
CA GLY A 416 -8.45 8.24 -17.61
C GLY A 416 -9.28 7.03 -17.99
N ALA A 417 -8.57 6.09 -18.59
CA ALA A 417 -9.12 4.80 -19.00
C ALA A 417 -8.16 3.68 -18.60
N GLU A 418 -8.71 2.50 -18.39
CA GLU A 418 -7.99 1.28 -18.04
C GLU A 418 -8.60 0.10 -18.77
N TYR A 419 -7.76 -0.77 -19.29
CA TYR A 419 -8.14 -1.99 -19.98
C TYR A 419 -7.42 -3.16 -19.34
N ASN A 420 -8.17 -4.18 -18.91
CA ASN A 420 -7.66 -5.42 -18.37
C ASN A 420 -8.08 -6.56 -19.30
N TYR A 421 -7.13 -7.37 -19.70
CA TYR A 421 -7.38 -8.60 -20.45
C TYR A 421 -6.85 -9.78 -19.66
N ALA A 422 -7.68 -10.81 -19.56
CA ALA A 422 -7.38 -12.04 -18.87
C ALA A 422 -7.71 -13.24 -19.74
N LYS A 423 -6.79 -14.19 -19.80
CA LYS A 423 -7.02 -15.50 -20.42
C LYS A 423 -6.37 -16.60 -19.60
N ASP A 424 -7.17 -17.50 -19.07
CA ASP A 424 -6.70 -18.64 -18.29
C ASP A 424 -7.06 -19.94 -19.04
N ASP A 425 -6.04 -20.68 -19.46
CA ASP A 425 -6.15 -22.01 -20.05
C ASP A 425 -5.89 -23.05 -18.96
N ILE A 426 -6.90 -23.84 -18.61
CA ILE A 426 -6.89 -24.78 -17.50
C ILE A 426 -7.08 -26.19 -18.06
N ARG A 427 -6.19 -27.12 -17.71
CA ARG A 427 -6.32 -28.55 -18.02
C ARG A 427 -6.30 -29.32 -16.70
N TYR A 428 -7.48 -29.61 -16.18
CA TYR A 428 -7.67 -30.50 -15.05
C TYR A 428 -7.69 -31.95 -15.54
N GLN A 429 -7.04 -32.87 -14.83
CA GLN A 429 -7.15 -34.31 -15.05
C GLN A 429 -7.67 -34.94 -13.77
N ASP A 430 -8.76 -35.68 -13.87
CA ASP A 430 -9.32 -36.39 -12.73
C ASP A 430 -8.51 -37.65 -12.39
N TYR A 431 -8.99 -38.40 -11.40
CA TYR A 431 -8.39 -39.63 -10.92
C TYR A 431 -8.29 -40.75 -11.97
N SER A 432 -9.15 -40.71 -13.01
CA SER A 432 -9.11 -41.65 -14.14
C SER A 432 -8.08 -41.26 -15.20
N GLY A 433 -7.46 -40.09 -15.08
CA GLY A 433 -6.57 -39.51 -16.08
C GLY A 433 -7.31 -38.80 -17.21
N THR A 434 -8.64 -38.64 -17.11
CA THR A 434 -9.45 -37.97 -18.13
C THR A 434 -9.21 -36.46 -18.07
N PRO A 435 -8.80 -35.80 -19.17
CA PRO A 435 -8.58 -34.36 -19.19
C PRO A 435 -9.86 -33.57 -19.42
N TYR A 436 -10.06 -32.52 -18.62
CA TYR A 436 -11.12 -31.52 -18.73
C TYR A 436 -10.49 -30.15 -19.03
N PRO A 437 -10.25 -29.84 -20.32
CA PRO A 437 -9.77 -28.53 -20.71
C PRO A 437 -10.89 -27.49 -20.56
N SER A 438 -10.53 -26.33 -20.03
CA SER A 438 -11.40 -25.17 -19.90
C SER A 438 -10.59 -23.92 -20.25
N GLN A 439 -11.23 -22.98 -20.93
CA GLN A 439 -10.64 -21.67 -21.22
C GLN A 439 -11.55 -20.59 -20.65
N LEU A 440 -10.97 -19.67 -19.91
CA LEU A 440 -11.65 -18.50 -19.37
C LEU A 440 -11.05 -17.26 -20.01
N ARG A 441 -11.91 -16.37 -20.52
CA ARG A 441 -11.50 -15.07 -21.03
C ARG A 441 -12.37 -13.97 -20.42
N ASP A 442 -11.75 -12.88 -20.02
CA ASP A 442 -12.45 -11.67 -19.56
C ASP A 442 -11.68 -10.42 -19.99
N ASP A 443 -12.44 -9.46 -20.50
CA ASP A 443 -11.99 -8.14 -20.92
C ASP A 443 -12.74 -7.11 -20.06
N VAL A 444 -12.02 -6.40 -19.18
CA VAL A 444 -12.60 -5.37 -18.33
C VAL A 444 -12.10 -4.00 -18.79
N THR A 445 -13.01 -3.22 -19.38
CA THR A 445 -12.74 -1.84 -19.79
C THR A 445 -13.30 -0.88 -18.74
N SER A 446 -12.54 0.15 -18.39
CA SER A 446 -12.91 1.09 -17.36
C SER A 446 -12.59 2.52 -17.77
N VAL A 447 -13.45 3.45 -17.37
CA VAL A 447 -13.22 4.88 -17.45
C VAL A 447 -13.43 5.50 -16.07
N PHE A 448 -12.65 6.52 -15.75
CA PHE A 448 -12.73 7.18 -14.44
C PHE A 448 -12.42 8.67 -14.52
N ALA A 449 -12.97 9.40 -13.57
CA ALA A 449 -12.67 10.80 -13.31
C ALA A 449 -12.65 11.06 -11.80
N GLU A 450 -11.75 11.91 -11.32
CA GLU A 450 -11.61 12.26 -9.90
C GLU A 450 -11.10 13.70 -9.76
N GLY A 451 -11.75 14.51 -8.94
CA GLY A 451 -11.32 15.86 -8.60
C GLY A 451 -10.86 15.96 -7.16
N ASP A 452 -9.63 16.40 -6.94
CA ASP A 452 -9.14 16.91 -5.65
C ASP A 452 -9.43 18.41 -5.60
N ILE A 453 -10.32 18.83 -4.71
CA ILE A 453 -10.84 20.18 -4.63
C ILE A 453 -10.45 20.76 -3.26
N TYR A 454 -9.45 21.62 -3.26
CA TYR A 454 -9.05 22.38 -2.08
C TYR A 454 -9.89 23.66 -2.00
N ILE A 455 -10.95 23.61 -1.19
CA ILE A 455 -11.89 24.71 -1.00
C ILE A 455 -11.20 25.82 -0.17
N THR A 456 -10.49 25.44 0.89
CA THR A 456 -9.67 26.32 1.73
C THR A 456 -8.40 25.60 2.20
N ASN A 457 -7.52 26.28 2.96
CA ASN A 457 -6.41 25.64 3.67
C ASN A 457 -6.86 24.61 4.73
N VAL A 458 -8.12 24.67 5.18
CA VAL A 458 -8.68 23.82 6.23
C VAL A 458 -9.69 22.79 5.73
N LEU A 459 -10.21 22.92 4.51
CA LEU A 459 -11.24 22.03 3.97
C LEU A 459 -10.89 21.64 2.53
N ALA A 460 -10.82 20.33 2.29
CA ALA A 460 -10.65 19.74 0.97
C ALA A 460 -11.63 18.59 0.75
N ALA A 461 -12.00 18.37 -0.50
CA ALA A 461 -12.88 17.30 -0.94
C ALA A 461 -12.22 16.53 -2.08
N LYS A 462 -12.47 15.21 -2.15
CA LYS A 462 -12.17 14.37 -3.31
C LYS A 462 -13.47 13.75 -3.78
N ALA A 463 -13.86 14.00 -5.02
CA ALA A 463 -15.03 13.39 -5.64
C ALA A 463 -14.59 12.61 -6.87
N GLY A 464 -14.95 11.33 -6.94
CA GLY A 464 -14.56 10.44 -8.02
C GLY A 464 -15.70 9.59 -8.54
N LEU A 465 -15.60 9.20 -9.80
CA LEU A 465 -16.53 8.31 -10.47
C LEU A 465 -15.73 7.33 -11.32
N ARG A 466 -16.10 6.06 -11.25
CA ARG A 466 -15.55 5.00 -12.09
C ARG A 466 -16.68 4.19 -12.72
N MET A 467 -16.55 3.89 -14.00
CA MET A 467 -17.47 2.99 -14.71
C MET A 467 -16.64 1.86 -15.30
N GLU A 468 -17.14 0.62 -15.19
CA GLU A 468 -16.49 -0.56 -15.76
C GLU A 468 -17.49 -1.40 -16.56
N HIS A 469 -17.01 -2.01 -17.63
CA HIS A 469 -17.70 -3.05 -18.39
C HIS A 469 -16.87 -4.34 -18.33
N SER A 470 -17.49 -5.47 -18.03
CA SER A 470 -16.83 -6.79 -18.04
C SER A 470 -17.47 -7.68 -19.10
N SER A 471 -16.64 -8.24 -20.00
CA SER A 471 -17.12 -9.10 -21.07
C SER A 471 -17.62 -10.45 -20.56
N ILE A 472 -17.05 -11.00 -19.49
CA ILE A 472 -17.53 -12.30 -18.95
C ILE A 472 -18.89 -12.20 -18.23
N LEU A 473 -19.19 -11.02 -17.67
CA LEU A 473 -20.48 -10.75 -17.02
C LEU A 473 -21.51 -10.14 -17.97
N ASP A 474 -21.04 -9.61 -19.12
CA ASP A 474 -21.78 -8.76 -20.05
C ASP A 474 -22.57 -7.64 -19.34
N LYS A 475 -21.91 -6.96 -18.39
CA LYS A 475 -22.54 -5.96 -17.53
C LYS A 475 -21.66 -4.74 -17.31
N ASN A 476 -22.33 -3.63 -17.05
CA ASN A 476 -21.73 -2.36 -16.65
C ASN A 476 -21.93 -2.11 -15.15
N ASN A 477 -21.02 -1.38 -14.52
CA ASN A 477 -21.18 -0.86 -13.16
C ASN A 477 -20.83 0.63 -13.09
N LEU A 478 -21.28 1.32 -12.03
CA LEU A 478 -20.97 2.72 -11.75
C LEU A 478 -20.62 2.92 -10.27
N ALA A 479 -19.41 3.34 -9.99
CA ALA A 479 -18.81 3.45 -8.66
C ALA A 479 -18.52 4.92 -8.28
N PRO A 480 -19.48 5.65 -7.70
CA PRO A 480 -19.24 6.97 -7.13
C PRO A 480 -18.46 6.90 -5.82
N ARG A 481 -17.60 7.89 -5.57
CA ARG A 481 -16.76 8.00 -4.38
C ARG A 481 -16.63 9.46 -3.95
N LEU A 482 -16.69 9.70 -2.65
CA LEU A 482 -16.58 11.03 -2.05
C LEU A 482 -15.75 10.95 -0.76
N SER A 483 -14.82 11.87 -0.59
CA SER A 483 -14.05 12.03 0.64
C SER A 483 -13.96 13.52 0.99
N LEU A 484 -14.06 13.82 2.29
CA LEU A 484 -13.94 15.16 2.84
C LEU A 484 -12.88 15.15 3.93
N ALA A 485 -11.99 16.13 3.92
CA ALA A 485 -10.95 16.30 4.93
C ALA A 485 -11.01 17.71 5.52
N TYR A 486 -11.00 17.79 6.85
CA TYR A 486 -11.07 19.02 7.63
C TYR A 486 -9.91 19.12 8.61
N LYS A 487 -9.15 20.20 8.53
CA LYS A 487 -8.03 20.50 9.42
C LYS A 487 -8.53 21.05 10.75
N LEU A 488 -8.25 20.34 11.83
CA LEU A 488 -8.62 20.74 13.20
C LEU A 488 -7.53 21.59 13.86
N GLY A 489 -6.28 21.46 13.42
CA GLY A 489 -5.15 22.19 13.99
C GLY A 489 -3.83 21.88 13.29
N LYS A 490 -2.71 22.28 13.89
CA LYS A 490 -1.37 21.97 13.34
C LYS A 490 -1.15 20.46 13.32
N GLY A 491 -0.95 19.92 12.11
CA GLY A 491 -0.76 18.47 11.90
C GLY A 491 -1.96 17.60 12.30
N THR A 492 -3.13 18.17 12.60
CA THR A 492 -4.31 17.44 13.07
C THR A 492 -5.47 17.64 12.11
N GLN A 493 -6.13 16.57 11.70
CA GLN A 493 -7.29 16.61 10.82
C GLN A 493 -8.28 15.47 11.11
N ALA A 494 -9.52 15.69 10.72
CA ALA A 494 -10.54 14.66 10.61
C ALA A 494 -10.96 14.51 9.15
N SER A 495 -11.35 13.32 8.74
CA SER A 495 -11.85 13.05 7.40
C SER A 495 -12.95 12.01 7.40
N VAL A 496 -13.87 12.13 6.45
CA VAL A 496 -14.91 11.13 6.19
C VAL A 496 -14.84 10.70 4.73
N ALA A 497 -15.16 9.44 4.45
CA ALA A 497 -15.25 8.92 3.09
C ALA A 497 -16.43 7.98 2.91
N TYR A 498 -16.97 8.04 1.71
CA TYR A 498 -18.03 7.18 1.19
C TYR A 498 -17.63 6.69 -0.20
N GLY A 499 -17.94 5.44 -0.53
CA GLY A 499 -17.77 4.97 -1.90
C GLY A 499 -18.35 3.60 -2.16
N ILE A 500 -18.68 3.35 -3.42
CA ILE A 500 -19.11 2.04 -3.93
C ILE A 500 -17.94 1.42 -4.71
N PHE A 501 -17.73 0.13 -4.52
CA PHE A 501 -16.64 -0.65 -5.09
C PHE A 501 -17.19 -1.95 -5.68
N TYR A 502 -16.68 -2.34 -6.84
CA TYR A 502 -17.10 -3.53 -7.57
C TYR A 502 -15.91 -4.44 -7.86
N GLN A 503 -16.21 -5.73 -7.95
CA GLN A 503 -15.25 -6.76 -8.35
C GLN A 503 -15.97 -7.89 -9.09
N ASN A 504 -15.34 -8.44 -10.11
CA ASN A 504 -15.81 -9.66 -10.74
C ASN A 504 -15.73 -10.86 -9.78
N PRO A 505 -16.64 -11.85 -9.90
CA PRO A 505 -16.48 -13.17 -9.28
C PRO A 505 -15.06 -13.73 -9.49
N GLU A 506 -14.51 -14.40 -8.48
CA GLU A 506 -13.18 -15.00 -8.62
C GLU A 506 -13.17 -16.04 -9.73
N ARG A 507 -12.15 -16.01 -10.58
CA ARG A 507 -12.04 -16.87 -11.78
C ARG A 507 -12.06 -18.37 -11.48
N ARG A 508 -11.60 -18.78 -10.30
CA ARG A 508 -11.65 -20.19 -9.85
C ARG A 508 -13.06 -20.75 -9.76
N TYR A 509 -14.08 -19.90 -9.60
CA TYR A 509 -15.48 -20.29 -9.56
C TYR A 509 -16.18 -20.20 -10.92
N LEU A 510 -15.40 -19.96 -12.00
CA LEU A 510 -15.90 -19.84 -13.36
C LEU A 510 -15.42 -21.02 -14.24
N PRO A 511 -16.19 -21.41 -15.28
CA PRO A 511 -17.48 -20.84 -15.70
C PRO A 511 -18.61 -21.12 -14.69
N ALA A 512 -19.51 -20.14 -14.53
CA ALA A 512 -20.62 -20.22 -13.60
C ALA A 512 -21.78 -21.05 -14.17
N ALA A 513 -22.60 -21.63 -13.30
CA ALA A 513 -23.79 -22.37 -13.72
C ALA A 513 -24.94 -21.46 -14.19
N GLN A 514 -24.92 -20.17 -13.81
CA GLN A 514 -25.93 -19.17 -14.12
C GLN A 514 -25.28 -17.83 -14.44
N PRO A 515 -25.97 -16.91 -15.16
CA PRO A 515 -25.49 -15.55 -15.38
C PRO A 515 -25.25 -14.82 -14.05
N LEU A 516 -24.06 -14.24 -13.89
CA LEU A 516 -23.66 -13.53 -12.68
C LEU A 516 -23.75 -12.00 -12.83
N THR A 517 -23.42 -11.28 -11.77
CA THR A 517 -23.19 -9.85 -11.76
C THR A 517 -21.94 -9.52 -10.92
N PHE A 518 -21.57 -8.25 -10.89
CA PHE A 518 -20.47 -7.77 -10.05
C PHE A 518 -20.81 -7.95 -8.58
N MET A 519 -19.84 -8.43 -7.81
CA MET A 519 -19.90 -8.29 -6.36
C MET A 519 -19.69 -6.82 -5.98
N GLN A 520 -20.36 -6.36 -4.92
CA GLN A 520 -20.35 -4.97 -4.50
C GLN A 520 -19.97 -4.81 -3.03
N ALA A 521 -19.22 -3.76 -2.72
CA ALA A 521 -19.00 -3.27 -1.37
C ALA A 521 -19.22 -1.75 -1.30
N THR A 522 -19.91 -1.28 -0.26
CA THR A 522 -20.13 0.14 0.03
C THR A 522 -19.43 0.50 1.32
N HIS A 523 -18.52 1.46 1.29
CA HIS A 523 -17.69 1.84 2.44
C HIS A 523 -18.16 3.18 3.01
N TYR A 524 -18.16 3.26 4.33
CA TYR A 524 -18.33 4.47 5.13
C TYR A 524 -17.19 4.51 6.13
N ILE A 525 -16.40 5.58 6.11
CA ILE A 525 -15.18 5.71 6.91
C ILE A 525 -15.17 7.07 7.58
N ALA A 526 -14.87 7.12 8.87
CA ALA A 526 -14.56 8.33 9.61
C ALA A 526 -13.21 8.18 10.30
N GLN A 527 -12.30 9.10 10.05
CA GLN A 527 -10.91 9.04 10.51
C GLN A 527 -10.52 10.33 11.20
N PHE A 528 -9.76 10.20 12.29
CA PHE A 528 -9.03 11.27 12.92
C PHE A 528 -7.53 10.95 12.83
N GLN A 529 -6.72 11.93 12.46
CA GLN A 529 -5.27 11.76 12.46
C GLN A 529 -4.53 12.98 12.98
N ARG A 530 -3.41 12.73 13.64
CA ARG A 530 -2.47 13.74 14.10
C ARG A 530 -1.05 13.30 13.77
N VAL A 531 -0.38 14.07 12.91
CA VAL A 531 1.02 13.87 12.51
C VAL A 531 1.81 15.13 12.85
N VAL A 532 2.63 15.05 13.90
CA VAL A 532 3.44 16.16 14.40
C VAL A 532 4.78 15.62 14.88
N ASN A 533 5.90 16.26 14.50
CA ASN A 533 7.23 15.97 15.03
C ASN A 533 7.64 14.48 14.99
N GLN A 534 7.42 13.81 13.84
CA GLN A 534 7.68 12.36 13.66
C GLN A 534 6.84 11.42 14.56
N GLN A 535 5.79 11.94 15.17
CA GLN A 535 4.76 11.15 15.85
C GLN A 535 3.52 11.10 14.97
N SER A 536 2.92 9.92 14.89
CA SER A 536 1.72 9.65 14.09
C SER A 536 0.68 8.99 14.97
N PHE A 537 -0.48 9.61 15.09
CA PHE A 537 -1.67 9.00 15.66
C PHE A 537 -2.76 8.93 14.60
N ARG A 538 -3.43 7.80 14.49
CA ARG A 538 -4.63 7.60 13.68
C ARG A 538 -5.65 6.82 14.49
N ALA A 539 -6.88 7.28 14.47
CA ALA A 539 -8.06 6.56 14.92
C ALA A 539 -9.08 6.53 13.78
N GLU A 540 -9.71 5.39 13.54
CA GLU A 540 -10.66 5.22 12.45
C GLU A 540 -11.85 4.37 12.88
N ILE A 541 -13.02 4.73 12.38
CA ILE A 541 -14.26 3.96 12.49
C ILE A 541 -14.71 3.68 11.06
N PHE A 542 -15.13 2.44 10.79
CA PHE A 542 -15.60 2.06 9.46
C PHE A 542 -16.86 1.19 9.53
N TYR A 543 -17.66 1.29 8.47
CA TYR A 543 -18.74 0.38 8.15
C TYR A 543 -18.65 0.05 6.65
N LYS A 544 -18.64 -1.24 6.32
CA LYS A 544 -18.61 -1.76 4.97
C LYS A 544 -19.80 -2.69 4.80
N LYS A 545 -20.66 -2.39 3.84
CA LYS A 545 -21.80 -3.23 3.46
C LYS A 545 -21.45 -4.00 2.20
N TYR A 546 -21.75 -5.28 2.17
CA TYR A 546 -21.62 -6.14 1.00
C TYR A 546 -22.99 -6.44 0.40
N ASP A 547 -23.08 -6.35 -0.91
CA ASP A 547 -24.24 -6.72 -1.71
C ASP A 547 -23.78 -7.56 -2.91
N ASN A 548 -24.64 -8.46 -3.38
CA ASN A 548 -24.41 -9.30 -4.55
C ASN A 548 -23.16 -10.20 -4.48
N LEU A 549 -22.79 -10.69 -3.29
CA LEU A 549 -21.71 -11.65 -3.12
C LEU A 549 -22.05 -12.99 -3.80
N VAL A 550 -21.03 -13.66 -4.30
CA VAL A 550 -21.19 -14.95 -4.97
C VAL A 550 -21.57 -16.04 -3.96
N LYS A 551 -22.58 -16.84 -4.33
CA LYS A 551 -22.86 -18.15 -3.73
C LYS A 551 -22.29 -19.23 -4.63
N SER A 552 -21.73 -20.28 -4.03
CA SER A 552 -21.13 -21.41 -4.76
C SER A 552 -21.83 -22.72 -4.41
N GLY A 553 -21.67 -23.70 -5.30
CA GLY A 553 -22.11 -25.08 -5.13
C GLY A 553 -21.21 -26.03 -5.90
N PHE A 554 -21.31 -27.32 -5.63
CA PHE A 554 -20.55 -28.34 -6.35
C PHE A 554 -21.31 -28.79 -7.60
N VAL A 555 -20.73 -28.55 -8.78
CA VAL A 555 -21.24 -28.99 -10.09
C VAL A 555 -20.11 -29.72 -10.81
N ASN A 556 -20.36 -30.94 -11.30
CA ASN A 556 -19.34 -31.77 -11.97
C ASN A 556 -18.04 -31.90 -11.16
N TYR A 557 -18.15 -32.22 -9.86
CA TYR A 557 -17.01 -32.39 -8.94
C TYR A 557 -16.15 -31.13 -8.71
N ARG A 558 -16.62 -29.95 -9.12
CA ARG A 558 -15.94 -28.67 -8.91
C ARG A 558 -16.84 -27.68 -8.19
N GLU A 559 -16.28 -26.92 -7.26
CA GLU A 559 -16.97 -25.77 -6.70
C GLU A 559 -17.06 -24.65 -7.76
N THR A 560 -18.29 -24.28 -8.12
CA THR A 560 -18.58 -23.23 -9.11
C THR A 560 -19.57 -22.20 -8.53
N ALA A 561 -19.54 -20.99 -9.09
CA ALA A 561 -20.51 -19.96 -8.76
C ALA A 561 -21.90 -20.33 -9.30
N VAL A 562 -22.92 -20.19 -8.45
CA VAL A 562 -24.32 -20.52 -8.78
C VAL A 562 -25.23 -19.31 -8.87
N ASN A 563 -24.98 -18.23 -8.11
CA ASN A 563 -25.70 -16.95 -8.20
C ASN A 563 -24.96 -15.84 -7.40
N ASN A 564 -25.54 -14.63 -7.37
CA ASN A 564 -25.08 -13.47 -6.58
C ASN A 564 -26.04 -13.12 -5.43
N ALA A 565 -26.67 -14.10 -4.76
CA ALA A 565 -27.61 -13.82 -3.68
C ALA A 565 -26.95 -13.48 -2.33
N GLY A 566 -25.62 -13.57 -2.24
CA GLY A 566 -24.89 -13.32 -1.00
C GLY A 566 -24.85 -11.84 -0.60
N TYR A 567 -24.71 -11.57 0.69
CA TYR A 567 -24.72 -10.25 1.29
C TYR A 567 -23.93 -10.24 2.60
N GLY A 568 -23.69 -9.08 3.22
CA GLY A 568 -23.04 -9.03 4.53
C GLY A 568 -22.61 -7.64 4.97
N ASP A 569 -21.90 -7.57 6.08
CA ASP A 569 -21.29 -6.35 6.57
C ASP A 569 -19.97 -6.61 7.34
N ALA A 570 -19.16 -5.57 7.44
CA ALA A 570 -17.98 -5.50 8.29
C ALA A 570 -17.87 -4.10 8.89
N LYS A 571 -17.75 -4.02 10.21
CA LYS A 571 -17.66 -2.75 10.94
C LYS A 571 -16.65 -2.84 12.06
N GLY A 572 -16.06 -1.71 12.42
CA GLY A 572 -14.95 -1.75 13.34
C GLY A 572 -14.37 -0.42 13.72
N ILE A 573 -13.44 -0.48 14.67
CA ILE A 573 -12.61 0.64 15.10
C ILE A 573 -11.14 0.25 15.03
N GLU A 574 -10.30 1.19 14.64
CA GLU A 574 -8.87 0.97 14.42
C GLU A 574 -8.06 2.10 15.07
N PHE A 575 -6.95 1.75 15.72
CA PHE A 575 -6.00 2.69 16.30
C PHE A 575 -4.58 2.39 15.83
N PHE A 576 -3.84 3.43 15.50
CA PHE A 576 -2.41 3.36 15.19
C PHE A 576 -1.67 4.51 15.87
N TRP A 577 -0.59 4.17 16.55
CA TRP A 577 0.34 5.12 17.13
C TRP A 577 1.76 4.74 16.71
N ARG A 578 2.52 5.69 16.16
CA ARG A 578 3.97 5.54 15.90
C ARG A 578 4.70 6.73 16.47
N ASP A 579 5.82 6.47 17.11
CA ASP A 579 6.66 7.49 17.73
C ASP A 579 8.13 7.19 17.49
N LYS A 580 8.78 8.11 16.77
CA LYS A 580 10.22 8.10 16.50
C LYS A 580 11.00 9.10 17.35
N LYS A 581 10.32 9.87 18.21
CA LYS A 581 10.88 11.10 18.79
C LYS A 581 11.03 11.07 20.30
N THR A 582 10.05 10.55 21.03
CA THR A 582 10.02 10.68 22.50
C THR A 582 11.23 10.02 23.16
N ILE A 583 11.66 8.87 22.63
CA ILE A 583 12.79 8.12 23.16
C ILE A 583 13.87 8.07 22.09
N LYS A 584 15.05 8.62 22.40
CA LYS A 584 16.18 8.66 21.48
C LYS A 584 16.52 7.27 20.95
N SER A 585 16.65 7.15 19.63
CA SER A 585 16.99 5.89 18.95
C SER A 585 16.04 4.73 19.19
N LEU A 586 14.79 5.05 19.50
CA LEU A 586 13.68 4.11 19.54
C LEU A 586 12.62 4.56 18.53
N ASP A 587 12.30 3.68 17.59
CA ASP A 587 11.12 3.77 16.74
C ASP A 587 10.19 2.64 17.14
N TYR A 588 8.98 2.97 17.57
CA TYR A 588 7.98 1.96 17.88
C TYR A 588 6.63 2.36 17.34
N TRP A 589 5.81 1.35 17.05
CA TRP A 589 4.40 1.56 16.78
C TRP A 589 3.53 0.49 17.43
N ILE A 590 2.31 0.92 17.73
CA ILE A 590 1.24 0.12 18.29
C ILE A 590 0.06 0.22 17.32
N SER A 591 -0.49 -0.92 16.97
CA SER A 591 -1.72 -1.02 16.18
C SER A 591 -2.75 -1.87 16.92
N TYR A 592 -4.02 -1.52 16.75
CA TYR A 592 -5.16 -2.29 17.24
C TYR A 592 -6.32 -2.19 16.27
N SER A 593 -7.03 -3.29 16.05
CA SER A 593 -8.26 -3.32 15.28
C SER A 593 -9.32 -4.15 15.99
N TYR A 594 -10.53 -3.61 16.06
CA TYR A 594 -11.76 -4.34 16.38
C TYR A 594 -12.54 -4.55 15.09
N LEU A 595 -12.97 -5.78 14.82
CA LEU A 595 -13.74 -6.16 13.62
C LEU A 595 -14.96 -7.00 14.02
N ASP A 596 -16.14 -6.50 13.71
CA ASP A 596 -17.39 -7.26 13.71
C ASP A 596 -17.83 -7.45 12.26
N THR A 597 -17.88 -8.69 11.79
CA THR A 597 -18.21 -8.99 10.39
C THR A 597 -18.99 -10.28 10.26
N LYS A 598 -19.97 -10.27 9.36
CA LYS A 598 -20.73 -11.44 8.93
C LYS A 598 -21.04 -11.31 7.45
N ARG A 599 -21.05 -12.43 6.73
CA ARG A 599 -21.45 -12.48 5.33
C ARG A 599 -22.03 -13.82 4.96
N ASP A 600 -23.03 -13.78 4.11
CA ASP A 600 -23.53 -14.92 3.36
C ASP A 600 -22.76 -14.95 2.04
N PHE A 601 -21.81 -15.88 1.93
CA PHE A 601 -20.82 -15.92 0.86
C PHE A 601 -20.40 -17.37 0.60
N LEU A 602 -20.22 -17.74 -0.67
CA LEU A 602 -19.88 -19.09 -1.10
C LEU A 602 -20.89 -20.12 -0.58
N THR A 603 -20.43 -21.16 0.11
CA THR A 603 -21.23 -22.25 0.67
C THR A 603 -21.78 -21.97 2.06
N PHE A 604 -21.61 -20.77 2.61
CA PHE A 604 -22.16 -20.46 3.94
C PHE A 604 -23.69 -20.60 3.96
N PRO A 605 -24.29 -21.18 5.00
CA PRO A 605 -25.74 -21.41 5.02
C PRO A 605 -26.56 -20.12 5.22
N TYR A 606 -25.95 -19.11 5.83
CA TYR A 606 -26.47 -17.76 6.05
C TYR A 606 -25.32 -16.83 6.41
N ALA A 607 -25.61 -15.57 6.75
CA ALA A 607 -24.58 -14.60 7.13
C ALA A 607 -23.84 -14.97 8.43
N ILE A 608 -22.58 -15.39 8.30
CA ILE A 608 -21.70 -15.78 9.41
C ILE A 608 -20.33 -15.10 9.36
N THR A 609 -19.63 -15.06 10.49
CA THR A 609 -18.28 -14.51 10.57
C THR A 609 -17.31 -15.41 9.82
N PRO A 610 -16.52 -14.91 8.85
CA PRO A 610 -15.56 -15.71 8.12
C PRO A 610 -14.54 -16.37 9.03
N ASN A 611 -14.11 -17.59 8.70
CA ASN A 611 -13.16 -18.38 9.49
C ASN A 611 -11.75 -17.76 9.61
N PHE A 612 -11.41 -16.79 8.77
CA PHE A 612 -10.15 -16.06 8.85
C PHE A 612 -10.23 -14.74 9.65
N ALA A 613 -11.42 -14.33 10.08
CA ALA A 613 -11.66 -13.03 10.69
C ALA A 613 -11.59 -13.11 12.23
N ALA A 614 -10.49 -12.65 12.82
CA ALA A 614 -10.36 -12.42 14.25
C ALA A 614 -11.06 -11.11 14.64
N LYS A 615 -11.76 -11.14 15.78
CA LYS A 615 -12.51 -9.99 16.30
C LYS A 615 -11.60 -8.87 16.81
N HIS A 616 -10.51 -9.23 17.47
CA HIS A 616 -9.49 -8.30 17.96
C HIS A 616 -8.14 -8.66 17.33
N THR A 617 -7.45 -7.69 16.76
CA THR A 617 -6.04 -7.83 16.35
C THR A 617 -5.22 -6.69 16.92
N GLY A 618 -3.94 -6.93 17.20
CA GLY A 618 -3.03 -5.87 17.61
C GLY A 618 -1.57 -6.23 17.41
N SER A 619 -0.75 -5.23 17.18
CA SER A 619 0.70 -5.40 17.05
C SER A 619 1.45 -4.34 17.83
N LEU A 620 2.58 -4.72 18.41
CA LEU A 620 3.59 -3.84 18.96
C LEU A 620 4.89 -4.12 18.22
N VAL A 621 5.44 -3.14 17.51
CA VAL A 621 6.75 -3.25 16.86
C VAL A 621 7.68 -2.22 17.47
N VAL A 622 8.89 -2.66 17.81
CA VAL A 622 9.89 -1.86 18.51
C VAL A 622 11.22 -2.05 17.80
N LYS A 623 11.89 -0.94 17.47
CA LYS A 623 13.20 -0.91 16.83
C LYS A 623 14.10 0.02 17.61
N LYS A 624 15.22 -0.50 18.09
CA LYS A 624 16.20 0.22 18.88
C LYS A 624 17.57 0.11 18.23
N PHE A 625 18.11 1.22 17.74
CA PHE A 625 19.49 1.26 17.30
C PHE A 625 20.41 1.59 18.49
N VAL A 626 21.43 0.75 18.70
CA VAL A 626 22.44 0.93 19.75
C VAL A 626 23.78 1.19 19.06
N GLN A 627 24.14 2.47 18.94
CA GLN A 627 25.31 2.92 18.17
C GLN A 627 26.64 2.33 18.68
N SER A 628 26.82 2.19 20.00
CA SER A 628 28.03 1.60 20.60
C SER A 628 28.22 0.12 20.21
N TRP A 629 27.11 -0.61 20.01
CA TRP A 629 27.14 -2.01 19.57
C TRP A 629 27.09 -2.15 18.04
N LYS A 630 26.78 -1.05 17.33
CA LYS A 630 26.53 -1.04 15.88
C LYS A 630 25.41 -2.03 15.50
N MET A 631 24.42 -2.16 16.38
CA MET A 631 23.33 -3.12 16.24
C MET A 631 21.99 -2.40 16.22
N ASN A 632 21.11 -2.83 15.32
CA ASN A 632 19.69 -2.53 15.37
C ASN A 632 18.93 -3.74 15.95
N LEU A 633 18.29 -3.54 17.09
CA LEU A 633 17.52 -4.55 17.82
C LEU A 633 16.04 -4.34 17.52
N ASN A 634 15.40 -5.33 16.89
CA ASN A 634 14.01 -5.23 16.47
C ASN A 634 13.18 -6.32 17.15
N THR A 635 12.02 -5.95 17.67
CA THR A 635 11.05 -6.87 18.27
C THR A 635 9.68 -6.59 17.70
N ALA A 636 8.88 -7.63 17.49
CA ALA A 636 7.48 -7.51 17.11
C ALA A 636 6.64 -8.50 17.92
N TYR A 637 5.59 -8.02 18.57
CA TYR A 637 4.54 -8.84 19.16
C TYR A 637 3.26 -8.68 18.35
N ASN A 638 2.66 -9.78 17.91
CA ASN A 638 1.40 -9.82 17.17
C ASN A 638 0.40 -10.66 17.93
N PHE A 639 -0.80 -10.11 18.13
CA PHE A 639 -1.92 -10.71 18.82
C PHE A 639 -3.13 -10.76 17.87
N ALA A 640 -3.86 -11.88 17.91
CA ALA A 640 -5.22 -11.93 17.38
C ALA A 640 -6.09 -12.82 18.29
N SER A 641 -7.28 -12.35 18.63
CA SER A 641 -8.27 -13.18 19.34
C SER A 641 -8.65 -14.40 18.50
N GLY A 642 -9.02 -15.50 19.16
CA GLY A 642 -9.54 -16.70 18.54
C GLY A 642 -10.59 -16.39 17.46
N ARG A 643 -10.32 -16.83 16.24
CA ARG A 643 -11.25 -16.71 15.10
C ARG A 643 -12.13 -17.97 14.99
N PRO A 644 -13.34 -17.87 14.41
CA PRO A 644 -14.23 -19.02 14.36
C PRO A 644 -13.73 -20.08 13.37
N TYR A 645 -14.10 -21.32 13.60
CA TYR A 645 -13.99 -22.40 12.62
C TYR A 645 -15.36 -23.04 12.41
N TYR A 646 -15.58 -23.62 11.23
CA TYR A 646 -16.81 -24.32 10.88
C TYR A 646 -16.48 -25.56 10.06
N ASN A 647 -17.23 -26.64 10.29
CA ASN A 647 -17.44 -27.70 9.31
C ASN A 647 -18.86 -27.55 8.77
N ILE A 648 -18.99 -27.39 7.46
CA ILE A 648 -20.28 -27.15 6.80
C ILE A 648 -20.50 -28.31 5.82
N GLY A 649 -21.46 -29.17 6.14
CA GLY A 649 -21.89 -30.28 5.30
C GLY A 649 -23.14 -29.91 4.51
N TYR A 650 -23.29 -30.47 3.31
CA TYR A 650 -24.54 -30.42 2.57
C TYR A 650 -25.45 -31.55 3.05
N ASP A 651 -26.70 -31.23 3.40
CA ASP A 651 -27.72 -32.22 3.73
C ASP A 651 -28.61 -32.46 2.51
N PRO A 652 -28.53 -33.64 1.86
CA PRO A 652 -29.36 -33.94 0.70
C PRO A 652 -30.86 -34.01 1.03
N ALA A 653 -31.24 -34.34 2.26
CA ALA A 653 -32.64 -34.49 2.65
C ALA A 653 -33.36 -33.14 2.76
N THR A 654 -32.65 -32.10 3.22
CA THR A 654 -33.17 -30.73 3.33
C THR A 654 -32.73 -29.83 2.19
N SER A 655 -31.79 -30.29 1.36
CA SER A 655 -31.12 -29.51 0.30
C SER A 655 -30.49 -28.21 0.81
N GLN A 656 -30.00 -28.22 2.06
CA GLN A 656 -29.36 -27.07 2.70
C GLN A 656 -28.00 -27.42 3.28
N TYR A 657 -27.12 -26.42 3.33
CA TYR A 657 -25.88 -26.52 4.08
C TYR A 657 -26.14 -26.38 5.58
N GLN A 658 -25.51 -27.21 6.40
CA GLN A 658 -25.63 -27.17 7.85
C GLN A 658 -24.29 -27.36 8.55
N PHE A 659 -24.19 -26.83 9.78
CA PHE A 659 -22.99 -27.00 10.60
C PHE A 659 -22.95 -28.39 11.21
N THR A 660 -21.86 -29.10 10.97
CA THR A 660 -21.56 -30.38 11.64
C THR A 660 -20.55 -30.20 12.79
N ASP A 661 -19.74 -29.14 12.76
CA ASP A 661 -18.90 -28.68 13.87
C ASP A 661 -18.70 -27.16 13.76
N ARG A 662 -18.56 -26.47 14.90
CA ARG A 662 -18.23 -25.04 14.96
C ARG A 662 -17.65 -24.68 16.33
N GLY A 663 -16.79 -23.67 16.34
CA GLY A 663 -16.18 -23.16 17.58
C GLY A 663 -15.19 -22.05 17.28
N HIS A 664 -14.27 -21.80 18.21
CA HIS A 664 -13.18 -20.83 18.03
C HIS A 664 -11.84 -21.52 18.28
N VAL A 665 -10.82 -21.10 17.52
CA VAL A 665 -9.43 -21.50 17.81
C VAL A 665 -8.90 -20.72 19.02
N PRO A 666 -7.84 -21.19 19.69
CA PRO A 666 -7.13 -20.39 20.68
C PRO A 666 -6.62 -19.05 20.13
N ASP A 667 -6.40 -18.09 21.03
CA ASP A 667 -5.80 -16.80 20.67
C ASP A 667 -4.40 -17.00 20.06
N TYR A 668 -4.10 -16.20 19.03
CA TYR A 668 -2.82 -16.17 18.36
C TYR A 668 -1.87 -15.20 19.06
N HIS A 669 -0.64 -15.66 19.33
CA HIS A 669 0.40 -14.85 19.97
C HIS A 669 1.76 -15.11 19.35
N ASN A 670 2.35 -14.14 18.66
CA ASN A 670 3.68 -14.30 18.05
C ASN A 670 4.61 -13.19 18.53
N VAL A 671 5.69 -13.59 19.21
CA VAL A 671 6.81 -12.70 19.54
C VAL A 671 7.99 -13.03 18.64
N SER A 672 8.42 -12.09 17.84
CA SER A 672 9.56 -12.23 16.93
C SER A 672 10.64 -11.21 17.27
N PHE A 673 11.90 -11.60 17.07
CA PHE A 673 13.07 -10.79 17.39
C PHE A 673 14.08 -10.82 16.25
N ALA A 674 14.77 -9.71 16.00
CA ALA A 674 15.84 -9.63 15.01
C ALA A 674 16.97 -8.71 15.47
N ILE A 675 18.21 -9.09 15.14
CA ILE A 675 19.42 -8.29 15.31
C ILE A 675 20.00 -8.04 13.92
N ASN A 676 20.22 -6.76 13.60
CA ASN A 676 20.99 -6.35 12.44
C ASN A 676 22.31 -5.73 12.92
N TYR A 677 23.45 -6.34 12.62
CA TYR A 677 24.77 -5.84 12.96
C TYR A 677 25.44 -5.16 11.74
N LEU A 678 25.86 -3.91 11.92
CA LEU A 678 26.36 -3.01 10.87
C LEU A 678 27.82 -2.59 11.17
N PRO A 679 28.81 -3.47 10.94
CA PRO A 679 30.20 -3.26 11.36
C PRO A 679 30.90 -2.08 10.66
N PHE A 680 30.33 -1.54 9.57
CA PHE A 680 30.85 -0.37 8.86
C PHE A 680 30.60 0.95 9.58
N ILE A 681 29.63 1.00 10.51
CA ILE A 681 29.33 2.22 11.27
C ILE A 681 30.58 2.64 12.07
N GLY A 682 30.93 3.93 11.93
CA GLY A 682 32.13 4.53 12.52
C GLY A 682 33.43 4.32 11.73
N LYS A 683 33.42 3.60 10.59
CA LYS A 683 34.60 3.52 9.70
C LYS A 683 34.66 4.75 8.78
N LYS A 684 35.87 5.25 8.52
CA LYS A 684 36.10 6.30 7.52
C LYS A 684 36.14 5.67 6.12
N ASN A 685 35.30 6.16 5.19
CA ASN A 685 35.26 5.76 3.78
C ASN A 685 35.20 4.23 3.52
N PRO A 686 34.27 3.48 4.15
CA PRO A 686 34.09 2.06 3.84
C PRO A 686 33.75 1.84 2.36
N LYS A 687 34.41 0.86 1.72
CA LYS A 687 34.15 0.46 0.33
C LYS A 687 33.01 -0.56 0.20
N SER A 688 32.64 -1.20 1.31
CA SER A 688 31.54 -2.16 1.41
C SER A 688 30.75 -1.95 2.70
N TYR A 689 29.47 -2.27 2.63
CA TYR A 689 28.48 -2.04 3.70
C TYR A 689 27.79 -3.37 4.03
N PRO A 690 28.48 -4.29 4.74
CA PRO A 690 27.87 -5.56 5.16
C PRO A 690 26.89 -5.35 6.31
N VAL A 691 25.74 -6.02 6.24
CA VAL A 691 24.74 -6.11 7.30
C VAL A 691 24.52 -7.58 7.62
N TRP A 692 24.86 -7.97 8.85
CA TRP A 692 24.58 -9.31 9.35
C TRP A 692 23.21 -9.31 10.01
N VAL A 693 22.38 -10.28 9.67
CA VAL A 693 21.00 -10.39 10.15
C VAL A 693 20.84 -11.73 10.85
N LEU A 694 20.39 -11.69 12.09
CA LEU A 694 19.79 -12.82 12.80
C LEU A 694 18.33 -12.47 13.05
N GLN A 695 17.42 -13.35 12.68
CA GLN A 695 16.00 -13.19 12.95
C GLN A 695 15.44 -14.51 13.49
N VAL A 696 14.64 -14.42 14.55
CA VAL A 696 13.92 -15.54 15.16
C VAL A 696 12.45 -15.18 15.25
N SER A 697 11.63 -15.89 14.48
CA SER A 697 10.19 -15.69 14.45
C SER A 697 9.53 -16.65 15.43
N ASN A 698 8.59 -16.15 16.23
CA ASN A 698 7.93 -16.88 17.32
C ASN A 698 8.93 -17.49 18.33
N ILE A 699 9.77 -16.63 18.92
CA ILE A 699 10.91 -16.99 19.79
C ILE A 699 10.53 -17.84 21.01
N PHE A 700 9.30 -17.73 21.51
CA PHE A 700 8.79 -18.51 22.64
C PHE A 700 8.14 -19.84 22.21
N ASN A 701 8.25 -20.22 20.94
CA ASN A 701 7.71 -21.47 20.40
C ASN A 701 6.20 -21.66 20.68
N ILE A 702 5.44 -20.56 20.69
CA ILE A 702 4.01 -20.56 21.02
C ILE A 702 3.26 -21.32 19.93
N ARG A 703 2.36 -22.23 20.33
CA ARG A 703 1.54 -23.01 19.40
C ARG A 703 0.48 -22.09 18.76
N GLN A 704 0.52 -21.98 17.44
CA GLN A 704 -0.51 -21.27 16.68
C GLN A 704 -1.46 -22.28 16.03
N VAL A 705 -2.76 -22.02 16.13
CA VAL A 705 -3.81 -22.78 15.43
C VAL A 705 -4.59 -21.81 14.57
N TYR A 706 -4.57 -22.04 13.26
CA TYR A 706 -5.26 -21.20 12.29
C TYR A 706 -6.71 -21.67 12.09
N GLY A 707 -6.97 -22.97 12.20
CA GLY A 707 -8.30 -23.52 11.99
C GLY A 707 -8.29 -25.02 12.14
N TYR A 708 -9.34 -25.66 11.65
CA TYR A 708 -9.46 -27.11 11.61
C TYR A 708 -9.86 -27.57 10.21
N GLN A 709 -9.27 -28.67 9.78
CA GLN A 709 -9.69 -29.46 8.64
C GLN A 709 -10.39 -30.73 9.12
N TYR A 710 -11.29 -31.26 8.32
CA TYR A 710 -12.11 -32.43 8.63
C TYR A 710 -11.90 -33.49 7.57
N SER A 711 -11.98 -34.76 7.96
CA SER A 711 -12.09 -35.84 6.97
C SER A 711 -13.37 -35.69 6.16
N TYR A 712 -13.39 -36.26 4.96
CA TYR A 712 -14.52 -36.33 4.04
C TYR A 712 -15.79 -36.84 4.74
N ASN A 713 -15.67 -37.86 5.60
CA ASN A 713 -16.79 -38.39 6.39
C ASN A 713 -17.10 -37.57 7.67
N GLY A 714 -16.35 -36.50 7.95
CA GLY A 714 -16.51 -35.63 9.12
C GLY A 714 -16.10 -36.22 10.47
N LEU A 715 -15.68 -37.50 10.53
CA LEU A 715 -15.38 -38.20 11.80
C LEU A 715 -14.04 -37.79 12.42
N ARG A 716 -13.11 -37.26 11.62
CA ARG A 716 -11.78 -36.84 12.07
C ARG A 716 -11.62 -35.34 11.88
N LYS A 717 -10.94 -34.73 12.85
CA LYS A 717 -10.65 -33.31 12.91
C LYS A 717 -9.17 -33.10 13.18
N GLN A 718 -8.53 -32.19 12.45
CA GLN A 718 -7.11 -31.88 12.59
C GLN A 718 -6.87 -30.37 12.57
N GLU A 719 -5.99 -29.92 13.45
CA GLU A 719 -5.56 -28.51 13.47
C GLU A 719 -4.73 -28.15 12.24
N VAL A 720 -5.07 -27.00 11.65
CA VAL A 720 -4.24 -26.28 10.70
C VAL A 720 -3.28 -25.38 11.49
N VAL A 721 -1.98 -25.62 11.35
CA VAL A 721 -0.91 -24.95 12.12
C VAL A 721 0.24 -24.59 11.16
N PRO A 722 1.17 -23.68 11.52
CA PRO A 722 2.30 -23.38 10.65
C PRO A 722 3.21 -24.59 10.41
N THR A 723 3.97 -24.58 9.31
CA THR A 723 4.89 -25.68 8.93
C THR A 723 5.97 -25.93 9.98
N SER A 724 6.38 -24.87 10.68
CA SER A 724 7.22 -24.90 11.88
C SER A 724 6.72 -23.85 12.86
N ARG A 725 6.85 -24.12 14.16
CA ARG A 725 6.40 -23.17 15.20
C ARG A 725 7.35 -21.98 15.31
N MET A 726 8.65 -22.24 15.28
CA MET A 726 9.71 -21.23 15.34
C MET A 726 10.56 -21.31 14.08
N PHE A 727 10.94 -20.16 13.53
CA PHE A 727 11.79 -20.07 12.36
C PHE A 727 13.00 -19.19 12.65
N VAL A 728 14.19 -19.63 12.22
CA VAL A 728 15.45 -18.91 12.42
C VAL A 728 16.05 -18.59 11.05
N PHE A 729 16.40 -17.33 10.85
CA PHE A 729 17.07 -16.82 9.67
C PHE A 729 18.41 -16.21 10.06
N ILE A 730 19.46 -16.57 9.32
CA ILE A 730 20.80 -15.98 9.44
C ILE A 730 21.29 -15.64 8.04
N GLY A 731 21.77 -14.42 7.84
CA GLY A 731 22.36 -14.00 6.58
C GLY A 731 23.25 -12.77 6.68
N CYS A 732 23.98 -12.50 5.60
CA CYS A 732 24.81 -11.33 5.41
C CYS A 732 24.47 -10.70 4.06
N PHE A 733 24.15 -9.40 4.09
CA PHE A 733 23.85 -8.61 2.90
C PHE A 733 24.88 -7.51 2.76
N ILE A 734 25.59 -7.49 1.63
CA ILE A 734 26.70 -6.58 1.37
C ILE A 734 26.30 -5.68 0.21
N SER A 735 26.28 -4.37 0.47
CA SER A 735 26.16 -3.37 -0.58
C SER A 735 27.53 -2.77 -0.91
N PHE A 736 27.77 -2.51 -2.19
CA PHE A 736 28.94 -1.80 -2.70
C PHE A 736 28.46 -0.54 -3.40
N GLY A 737 29.15 0.57 -3.18
CA GLY A 737 28.82 1.84 -3.83
C GLY A 737 27.70 2.64 -3.15
N VAL A 738 26.81 2.03 -2.35
CA VAL A 738 25.81 2.74 -1.51
C VAL A 738 26.03 2.52 -0.01
N ASP A 739 26.31 3.63 0.67
CA ASP A 739 26.25 3.79 2.11
C ASP A 739 24.81 4.12 2.53
N ARG A 740 24.22 3.28 3.38
CA ARG A 740 22.91 3.52 4.01
C ARG A 740 23.04 3.77 5.53
N SER A 741 24.25 4.08 6.02
CA SER A 741 24.49 4.44 7.43
C SER A 741 23.52 5.52 7.87
N ASP A 742 23.39 6.59 7.07
CA ASP A 742 22.51 7.71 7.39
C ASP A 742 21.04 7.32 7.36
N GLU A 743 20.61 6.42 6.48
CA GLU A 743 19.22 5.93 6.49
C GLU A 743 18.92 5.11 7.76
N VAL A 744 19.86 4.27 8.20
CA VAL A 744 19.73 3.47 9.43
C VAL A 744 19.83 4.35 10.68
N MET A 745 20.73 5.33 10.68
CA MET A 745 20.92 6.27 11.79
C MET A 745 19.78 7.30 11.86
N ASN A 746 19.29 7.82 10.73
CA ASN A 746 18.17 8.78 10.69
C ASN A 746 16.82 8.11 10.88
N ASN A 747 16.65 6.82 10.59
CA ASN A 747 15.49 6.07 11.10
C ASN A 747 15.57 5.82 12.62
N ALA A 748 16.70 6.16 13.27
CA ALA A 748 16.95 6.06 14.69
C ALA A 748 17.35 7.40 15.38
N LEU A 749 17.16 8.56 14.75
CA LEU A 749 17.45 9.89 15.29
C LEU A 749 16.29 10.84 14.99
#